data_AF-Q748V2-F1
#
_entry.id   AF-Q748V2-F1
#
_cell.length_a   1.000
_cell.length_b   1.000
_cell.length_c   1.000
_cell.angle_alpha   90.00
_cell.angle_beta   90.00
_cell.angle_gamma   90.00
#
_symmetry.space_group_name_H-M   'P 1'
#
loop_
_entity.id
_entity.type
_entity.pdbx_description
1 polymer ?
#
loop_
_entity_poly.entity_id
_entity_poly.type
_entity_poly.pdbx_seq_one_letter_code
_entity_poly.pdbx_strand_id
1 'polypeptide(L)'
;MINVYMKWHRGCALAGAAVLSALACAAALFALAGTAAAGTITDCSGCHGMPPVDAPYRNISTGRFMGSHDTHAWLSAGTPNCAICHKMPATYNHRNNNVDFVTTINNSRLTARYRNLTSFTRTASPSFGTCSNVNCHFEKTTPQNGATPLYLDGGKTIQQKCATCHSAPPADARHAKHAQYYGDVTTACVKCHPDHAAKPGKGAFSHATSAGRRGLVIQFTAFPNTGGSFSGDVSYPLYLYNPSRTGACTNLYCHSPGTKAGSYDPPNQSPDWAGTLGTSCLGCHRGDADSGSPMQTGSHGAHVGVNAAAQIGCVQCHGATVTNSRQIGDPTQHVNKKADISFEAAIGSAGTYGGAAGHVAKDVGTAYGTCRNIYCHSDGATTTPPFNDYAVTWGAADFPTGCTGCHGGQQGSGNVIASNNHRKHVDASYNGGLGTGIGCVECHAPTVSGNLTIADKARHVNRFKDYSGQRAGTIAAGTCSNVYCHSSGQRSPAYRTMVPWSDTATTYGCSSCHGASTAGPAGVFVSRFGEPNYNNYSSADRNWFNSHNPKHVRSAGDCSTCHAGTTQNGVSLVPGTTLHANTQKNVTFNTAVAGGNSPSYNDLSRRCTNVYCHSNGRQTGRAYATPRWGGSAQNCNACHPIAGLGGAHGIHVGGMIPTFYAYTGNHPVGAAYRYGCANCHPMDPVHHIDGHIDLSLSKNDVNAGGLKTKNGATNGSGLNSAGSGLTGTTGASVRCASVYCHSNGYAANLVYAATPDWYGGSFAGDRCAACHGNSPNSTIAGSSSHYNNRFLGYTGVAGGHQIGIHAMNIYSSPGKRATAGTTGSSSHGNAATATTISCNICHYETVTTARNDDNAVCKTCHYDGNAVGALSGNRAAIADRSKHVNGLVDVAFKPVAVISKAQMRPASFAIATYSSVWKRNGGYKVSGANDSAKQALDTATMWDGGTKTCSNIACHNGQSVKWTDNNGITECVSCHSAM
;
A
#
# COMPACT_ATOMS: atom_id res chain seq x y z
N MET A 1 9.71 -44.25 -88.41
CA MET A 1 11.01 -44.89 -88.13
C MET A 1 10.87 -45.72 -86.86
N ILE A 2 11.57 -46.85 -86.71
CA ILE A 2 12.14 -47.42 -85.45
C ILE A 2 11.18 -47.48 -84.21
N ASN A 3 10.86 -48.62 -83.59
CA ASN A 3 11.29 -50.03 -83.79
C ASN A 3 10.42 -51.04 -82.97
N VAL A 4 10.46 -52.33 -83.34
CA VAL A 4 10.47 -53.54 -82.45
C VAL A 4 9.21 -53.87 -81.60
N TYR A 5 8.68 -55.11 -81.47
CA TYR A 5 8.88 -56.44 -82.09
C TYR A 5 7.56 -57.28 -81.94
N MET A 6 7.23 -58.22 -82.84
CA MET A 6 7.36 -59.71 -82.69
C MET A 6 6.79 -60.32 -81.38
N LYS A 7 6.19 -61.52 -81.33
CA LYS A 7 5.94 -62.66 -82.25
C LYS A 7 4.85 -63.54 -81.58
N TRP A 8 4.19 -64.54 -82.17
CA TRP A 8 4.19 -65.16 -83.51
C TRP A 8 2.73 -65.03 -84.09
N HIS A 9 2.00 -65.96 -84.76
CA HIS A 9 2.24 -67.32 -85.31
C HIS A 9 1.51 -67.54 -86.66
N ARG A 10 2.00 -68.55 -87.38
CA ARG A 10 1.72 -68.92 -88.78
C ARG A 10 0.35 -69.60 -89.00
N GLY A 11 -0.30 -69.25 -90.11
CA GLY A 11 -1.05 -70.21 -90.93
C GLY A 11 -0.19 -70.69 -92.11
N CYS A 12 -0.65 -71.69 -92.86
CA CYS A 12 -0.01 -72.14 -94.10
C CYS A 12 -1.08 -72.53 -95.12
N ALA A 13 -0.96 -72.07 -96.37
CA ALA A 13 -1.86 -72.38 -97.47
C ALA A 13 -1.12 -73.15 -98.57
N LEU A 14 -1.86 -73.93 -99.38
CA LEU A 14 -1.39 -74.53 -100.62
C LEU A 14 -2.48 -74.47 -101.70
N ALA A 15 -2.06 -74.59 -102.96
CA ALA A 15 -2.76 -74.41 -104.23
C ALA A 15 -4.16 -75.05 -104.38
N GLY A 16 -5.01 -74.69 -105.36
CA GLY A 16 -4.87 -73.67 -106.42
C GLY A 16 -5.25 -74.15 -107.83
N ALA A 17 -5.70 -73.21 -108.69
CA ALA A 17 -6.04 -73.37 -110.12
C ALA A 17 -7.35 -74.11 -110.50
N ALA A 18 -7.62 -74.15 -111.83
CA ALA A 18 -8.69 -74.86 -112.55
C ALA A 18 -10.14 -74.31 -112.52
N VAL A 19 -10.34 -73.05 -112.94
CA VAL A 19 -11.65 -72.60 -113.48
C VAL A 19 -11.78 -73.11 -114.93
N LEU A 20 -12.45 -74.26 -115.16
CA LEU A 20 -12.85 -74.69 -116.53
C LEU A 20 -13.93 -75.81 -116.64
N SER A 21 -14.57 -76.24 -115.55
CA SER A 21 -15.52 -77.40 -115.57
C SER A 21 -17.01 -77.04 -115.64
N ALA A 22 -17.36 -75.76 -115.82
CA ALA A 22 -18.69 -75.22 -115.52
C ALA A 22 -19.84 -75.61 -116.49
N LEU A 23 -19.58 -76.36 -117.59
CA LEU A 23 -20.60 -76.74 -118.57
C LEU A 23 -20.87 -78.25 -118.69
N ALA A 24 -20.09 -79.12 -118.04
CA ALA A 24 -20.08 -80.57 -118.35
C ALA A 24 -20.99 -81.46 -117.48
N CYS A 25 -21.63 -80.95 -116.42
CA CYS A 25 -22.50 -81.74 -115.52
C CYS A 25 -23.90 -81.15 -115.28
N ALA A 26 -24.27 -80.08 -116.00
CA ALA A 26 -25.66 -79.59 -116.02
C ALA A 26 -26.65 -80.63 -116.62
N ALA A 27 -26.14 -81.66 -117.31
CA ALA A 27 -26.93 -82.75 -117.90
C ALA A 27 -27.21 -83.93 -116.96
N ALA A 28 -26.57 -84.02 -115.78
CA ALA A 28 -26.78 -85.12 -114.83
C ALA A 28 -27.94 -84.87 -113.83
N LEU A 29 -28.63 -83.73 -113.95
CA LEU A 29 -29.39 -83.09 -112.87
C LEU A 29 -30.89 -83.47 -112.83
N PHE A 30 -31.30 -84.58 -113.48
CA PHE A 30 -32.72 -84.86 -113.76
C PHE A 30 -33.22 -86.29 -113.42
N ALA A 31 -32.41 -87.16 -112.77
CA ALA A 31 -32.72 -88.59 -112.66
C ALA A 31 -32.96 -89.16 -111.24
N LEU A 32 -32.86 -88.36 -110.16
CA LEU A 32 -32.98 -88.85 -108.77
C LEU A 32 -33.83 -87.93 -107.87
N ALA A 33 -35.13 -87.87 -108.13
CA ALA A 33 -36.10 -87.17 -107.28
C ALA A 33 -36.69 -88.10 -106.20
N GLY A 34 -35.98 -88.21 -105.06
CA GLY A 34 -36.50 -88.87 -103.84
C GLY A 34 -37.23 -87.88 -102.92
N THR A 35 -38.33 -88.29 -102.30
CA THR A 35 -39.14 -87.44 -101.41
C THR A 35 -38.50 -87.28 -100.03
N ALA A 36 -38.22 -86.04 -99.62
CA ALA A 36 -37.69 -85.72 -98.29
C ALA A 36 -38.82 -85.45 -97.28
N ALA A 37 -38.78 -86.12 -96.13
CA ALA A 37 -39.73 -85.91 -95.03
C ALA A 37 -39.31 -84.73 -94.14
N ALA A 38 -40.29 -84.05 -93.50
CA ALA A 38 -40.03 -82.92 -92.62
C ALA A 38 -39.53 -83.37 -91.22
N GLY A 39 -38.37 -82.85 -90.80
CA GLY A 39 -37.77 -83.16 -89.50
C GLY A 39 -38.50 -82.53 -88.30
N THR A 40 -38.41 -83.19 -87.14
CA THR A 40 -39.03 -82.73 -85.89
C THR A 40 -38.13 -81.76 -85.13
N ILE A 41 -38.68 -80.62 -84.69
CA ILE A 41 -37.97 -79.62 -83.89
C ILE A 41 -37.98 -80.07 -82.41
N THR A 42 -36.82 -80.33 -81.83
CA THR A 42 -36.65 -80.89 -80.47
C THR A 42 -36.32 -79.86 -79.40
N ASP A 43 -35.87 -78.65 -79.77
CA ASP A 43 -35.56 -77.55 -78.85
C ASP A 43 -35.85 -76.17 -79.48
N CYS A 44 -35.57 -75.08 -78.76
CA CYS A 44 -35.74 -73.72 -79.29
C CYS A 44 -34.68 -73.33 -80.35
N SER A 45 -33.51 -73.97 -80.32
CA SER A 45 -32.37 -73.75 -81.24
C SER A 45 -32.70 -74.20 -82.66
N GLY A 46 -33.50 -75.27 -82.80
CA GLY A 46 -33.86 -75.90 -84.07
C GLY A 46 -34.65 -75.01 -85.06
N CYS A 47 -35.11 -73.83 -84.63
CA CYS A 47 -35.67 -72.81 -85.52
C CYS A 47 -34.69 -71.67 -85.81
N HIS A 48 -34.02 -71.16 -84.76
CA HIS A 48 -33.17 -69.97 -84.77
C HIS A 48 -32.14 -70.08 -83.65
N GLY A 49 -30.96 -69.45 -83.78
CA GLY A 49 -30.01 -69.38 -82.68
C GLY A 49 -30.64 -68.79 -81.41
N MET A 50 -30.42 -69.46 -80.27
CA MET A 50 -30.98 -69.12 -78.97
C MET A 50 -29.89 -69.11 -77.88
N PRO A 51 -30.06 -68.33 -76.79
CA PRO A 51 -31.12 -67.33 -76.58
C PRO A 51 -30.94 -66.11 -77.50
N PRO A 52 -31.86 -65.13 -77.54
CA PRO A 52 -31.62 -63.87 -78.26
C PRO A 52 -30.33 -63.17 -77.79
N VAL A 53 -29.68 -62.40 -78.67
CA VAL A 53 -28.39 -61.75 -78.44
C VAL A 53 -28.54 -60.37 -77.79
N ASP A 54 -27.58 -60.00 -76.94
CA ASP A 54 -27.55 -58.70 -76.23
C ASP A 54 -27.04 -57.57 -77.10
N ALA A 55 -27.83 -57.27 -78.14
CA ALA A 55 -27.54 -56.25 -79.13
C ALA A 55 -28.83 -55.62 -79.69
N PRO A 56 -28.79 -54.37 -80.18
CA PRO A 56 -29.92 -53.72 -80.83
C PRO A 56 -30.19 -54.21 -82.27
N TYR A 57 -29.55 -55.30 -82.70
CA TYR A 57 -29.66 -55.86 -84.05
C TYR A 57 -29.82 -57.39 -84.02
N ARG A 58 -30.49 -57.96 -85.02
CA ARG A 58 -30.52 -59.42 -85.24
C ARG A 58 -29.13 -59.89 -85.71
N ASN A 59 -28.52 -60.84 -85.00
CA ASN A 59 -27.25 -61.42 -85.41
C ASN A 59 -27.49 -62.33 -86.63
N ILE A 60 -27.12 -61.84 -87.82
CA ILE A 60 -27.36 -62.52 -89.10
C ILE A 60 -26.67 -63.89 -89.13
N SER A 61 -25.43 -63.96 -88.67
CA SER A 61 -24.57 -65.16 -88.72
C SER A 61 -25.06 -66.35 -87.89
N THR A 62 -25.81 -66.10 -86.81
CA THR A 62 -26.34 -67.14 -85.91
C THR A 62 -27.87 -67.23 -85.94
N GLY A 63 -28.53 -66.32 -86.65
CA GLY A 63 -29.98 -66.17 -86.65
C GLY A 63 -30.59 -65.65 -85.34
N ARG A 64 -29.79 -65.41 -84.29
CA ARG A 64 -30.23 -64.91 -82.98
C ARG A 64 -30.92 -63.56 -83.13
N PHE A 65 -32.17 -63.44 -82.70
CA PHE A 65 -32.85 -62.14 -82.60
C PHE A 65 -32.19 -61.25 -81.54
N MET A 66 -32.39 -59.94 -81.66
CA MET A 66 -32.05 -58.96 -80.62
C MET A 66 -32.82 -59.19 -79.31
N GLY A 67 -32.28 -58.74 -78.19
CA GLY A 67 -32.88 -58.82 -76.85
C GLY A 67 -31.86 -58.55 -75.74
N SER A 68 -32.13 -59.03 -74.52
CA SER A 68 -31.23 -58.94 -73.35
C SER A 68 -31.23 -60.24 -72.54
N HIS A 69 -30.72 -61.33 -73.12
CA HIS A 69 -30.65 -62.65 -72.49
C HIS A 69 -29.23 -63.06 -72.09
N ASP A 70 -28.17 -62.71 -72.82
CA ASP A 70 -26.77 -62.95 -72.41
C ASP A 70 -26.37 -62.15 -71.16
N THR A 71 -27.17 -61.15 -70.77
CA THR A 71 -27.16 -60.52 -69.44
C THR A 71 -27.78 -61.40 -68.36
N HIS A 72 -28.98 -61.93 -68.60
CA HIS A 72 -29.86 -62.55 -67.59
C HIS A 72 -29.78 -64.08 -67.49
N ALA A 73 -29.32 -64.77 -68.54
CA ALA A 73 -29.31 -66.22 -68.66
C ALA A 73 -28.22 -66.92 -67.81
N TRP A 74 -27.21 -66.17 -67.38
CA TRP A 74 -25.99 -66.73 -66.79
C TRP A 74 -26.07 -66.74 -65.26
N LEU A 75 -26.64 -67.82 -64.75
CA LEU A 75 -26.31 -68.35 -63.43
C LEU A 75 -24.79 -68.61 -63.33
N SER A 76 -24.29 -68.68 -62.10
CA SER A 76 -22.91 -69.08 -61.81
C SER A 76 -22.61 -70.47 -62.39
N ALA A 77 -21.92 -70.51 -63.54
CA ALA A 77 -21.50 -71.72 -64.24
C ALA A 77 -22.63 -72.74 -64.54
N GLY A 78 -23.82 -72.28 -64.97
CA GLY A 78 -24.97 -73.16 -65.23
C GLY A 78 -25.84 -72.76 -66.43
N THR A 79 -26.60 -73.73 -66.93
CA THR A 79 -27.48 -73.64 -68.12
C THR A 79 -28.57 -72.56 -67.99
N PRO A 80 -28.91 -71.83 -69.08
CA PRO A 80 -30.01 -70.86 -69.09
C PRO A 80 -31.36 -71.44 -68.66
N ASN A 81 -31.95 -70.91 -67.58
CA ASN A 81 -33.29 -71.28 -67.13
C ASN A 81 -34.36 -70.32 -67.69
N CYS A 82 -34.87 -70.63 -68.88
CA CYS A 82 -35.90 -69.83 -69.56
C CYS A 82 -37.22 -69.72 -68.77
N ALA A 83 -37.55 -70.71 -67.93
CA ALA A 83 -38.82 -70.78 -67.21
C ALA A 83 -38.97 -69.75 -66.07
N ILE A 84 -37.88 -69.06 -65.70
CA ILE A 84 -37.93 -67.91 -64.76
C ILE A 84 -38.72 -66.73 -65.36
N CYS A 85 -38.68 -66.58 -66.69
CA CYS A 85 -39.30 -65.49 -67.42
C CYS A 85 -40.45 -65.96 -68.33
N HIS A 86 -40.25 -67.05 -69.07
CA HIS A 86 -41.19 -67.50 -70.11
C HIS A 86 -42.08 -68.65 -69.63
N LYS A 87 -43.36 -68.58 -70.02
CA LYS A 87 -44.28 -69.71 -69.85
C LYS A 87 -43.91 -70.77 -70.88
N MET A 88 -43.18 -71.80 -70.46
CA MET A 88 -42.71 -72.87 -71.36
C MET A 88 -43.86 -73.86 -71.66
N PRO A 89 -44.35 -73.96 -72.92
CA PRO A 89 -45.31 -75.00 -73.30
C PRO A 89 -44.64 -76.38 -73.41
N ALA A 90 -45.42 -77.45 -73.23
CA ALA A 90 -44.93 -78.84 -73.32
C ALA A 90 -44.54 -79.30 -74.76
N THR A 91 -44.72 -78.45 -75.77
CA THR A 91 -44.16 -78.64 -77.11
C THR A 91 -43.51 -77.33 -77.54
N TYR A 92 -42.33 -77.37 -78.17
CA TYR A 92 -41.54 -76.18 -78.55
C TYR A 92 -42.10 -75.39 -79.75
N ASN A 93 -43.42 -75.37 -79.89
CA ASN A 93 -44.14 -74.63 -80.92
C ASN A 93 -44.69 -73.32 -80.35
N HIS A 94 -44.66 -72.28 -81.17
CA HIS A 94 -45.21 -70.96 -80.87
C HIS A 94 -46.09 -70.51 -82.05
N ARG A 95 -46.93 -71.45 -82.53
CA ARG A 95 -47.86 -71.30 -83.67
C ARG A 95 -49.04 -70.38 -83.40
N ASN A 96 -49.33 -70.08 -82.13
CA ASN A 96 -50.19 -68.96 -81.71
C ASN A 96 -49.58 -67.58 -82.05
N ASN A 97 -48.37 -67.55 -82.61
CA ASN A 97 -47.58 -66.38 -82.94
C ASN A 97 -47.19 -65.46 -81.77
N ASN A 98 -47.42 -65.88 -80.53
CA ASN A 98 -47.04 -65.13 -79.34
C ASN A 98 -45.84 -65.73 -78.60
N VAL A 99 -45.18 -64.89 -77.82
CA VAL A 99 -44.24 -65.28 -76.76
C VAL A 99 -44.88 -64.89 -75.43
N ASP A 100 -45.09 -65.88 -74.56
CA ASP A 100 -45.77 -65.73 -73.27
C ASP A 100 -44.75 -65.62 -72.11
N PHE A 101 -45.04 -64.76 -71.13
CA PHE A 101 -44.30 -64.67 -69.87
C PHE A 101 -45.02 -65.41 -68.74
N VAL A 102 -44.28 -65.81 -67.70
CA VAL A 102 -44.89 -66.21 -66.43
C VAL A 102 -45.47 -64.99 -65.71
N THR A 103 -46.59 -65.17 -65.01
CA THR A 103 -47.29 -64.06 -64.32
C THR A 103 -46.52 -63.49 -63.13
N THR A 104 -45.58 -64.25 -62.57
CA THR A 104 -44.78 -63.89 -61.38
C THR A 104 -43.29 -64.14 -61.60
N ILE A 105 -42.68 -63.35 -62.50
CA ILE A 105 -41.24 -63.48 -62.86
C ILE A 105 -40.36 -63.41 -61.60
N ASN A 106 -39.62 -64.48 -61.34
CA ASN A 106 -38.83 -64.69 -60.13
C ASN A 106 -39.62 -64.47 -58.81
N ASN A 107 -40.84 -65.00 -58.74
CA ASN A 107 -41.76 -64.89 -57.59
C ASN A 107 -42.10 -63.43 -57.21
N SER A 108 -42.32 -62.57 -58.21
CA SER A 108 -42.73 -61.18 -57.97
C SER A 108 -44.03 -61.09 -57.16
N ARG A 109 -44.07 -60.19 -56.17
CA ARG A 109 -45.25 -59.97 -55.32
C ARG A 109 -46.46 -59.46 -56.10
N LEU A 110 -46.19 -58.67 -57.13
CA LEU A 110 -47.16 -58.13 -58.08
C LEU A 110 -47.02 -58.85 -59.43
N THR A 111 -48.09 -58.87 -60.23
CA THR A 111 -48.05 -59.46 -61.58
C THR A 111 -46.99 -58.77 -62.43
N ALA A 112 -45.98 -59.54 -62.85
CA ALA A 112 -44.94 -59.09 -63.75
C ALA A 112 -45.53 -58.78 -65.14
N ARG A 113 -45.05 -57.72 -65.79
CA ARG A 113 -45.51 -57.33 -67.14
C ARG A 113 -44.35 -56.89 -68.02
N TYR A 114 -44.41 -57.22 -69.30
CA TYR A 114 -43.51 -56.75 -70.34
C TYR A 114 -44.29 -55.87 -71.33
N ARG A 115 -43.90 -54.61 -71.52
CA ARG A 115 -44.70 -53.60 -72.25
C ARG A 115 -46.14 -53.45 -71.71
N ASN A 116 -46.34 -53.67 -70.41
CA ASN A 116 -47.65 -53.77 -69.75
C ASN A 116 -48.52 -54.98 -70.19
N LEU A 117 -47.93 -55.95 -70.92
CA LEU A 117 -48.56 -57.18 -71.40
C LEU A 117 -47.99 -58.42 -70.68
N THR A 118 -48.71 -59.55 -70.77
CA THR A 118 -48.23 -60.88 -70.34
C THR A 118 -47.82 -61.78 -71.52
N SER A 119 -48.16 -61.37 -72.76
CA SER A 119 -47.71 -62.01 -74.01
C SER A 119 -47.57 -60.97 -75.12
N PHE A 120 -46.76 -61.26 -76.14
CA PHE A 120 -46.61 -60.37 -77.30
C PHE A 120 -46.40 -61.14 -78.61
N THR A 121 -46.85 -60.59 -79.72
CA THR A 121 -46.79 -61.22 -81.04
C THR A 121 -45.41 -61.09 -81.69
N ARG A 122 -44.96 -62.16 -82.35
CA ARG A 122 -43.67 -62.26 -83.03
C ARG A 122 -43.69 -61.49 -84.35
N THR A 123 -42.73 -60.59 -84.54
CA THR A 123 -42.48 -59.88 -85.81
C THR A 123 -40.99 -59.94 -86.15
N ALA A 124 -40.63 -59.78 -87.42
CA ALA A 124 -39.22 -59.75 -87.85
C ALA A 124 -38.45 -58.54 -87.28
N SER A 125 -39.15 -57.45 -86.99
CA SER A 125 -38.66 -56.27 -86.27
C SER A 125 -39.48 -56.11 -84.98
N PRO A 126 -39.10 -56.76 -83.85
CA PRO A 126 -39.87 -56.70 -82.63
C PRO A 126 -39.77 -55.31 -82.00
N SER A 127 -40.91 -54.72 -81.64
CA SER A 127 -40.94 -53.53 -80.78
C SER A 127 -40.69 -53.97 -79.34
N PHE A 128 -39.44 -53.78 -78.90
CA PHE A 128 -39.05 -54.06 -77.52
C PHE A 128 -39.58 -53.00 -76.57
N GLY A 129 -39.58 -53.33 -75.28
CA GLY A 129 -39.88 -52.37 -74.23
C GLY A 129 -39.43 -52.87 -72.88
N THR A 130 -40.12 -52.42 -71.84
CA THR A 130 -39.67 -52.52 -70.46
C THR A 130 -40.43 -53.62 -69.72
N CYS A 131 -39.77 -54.23 -68.72
CA CYS A 131 -40.46 -55.01 -67.69
C CYS A 131 -40.87 -54.07 -66.54
N SER A 132 -41.95 -54.38 -65.84
CA SER A 132 -42.31 -53.79 -64.54
C SER A 132 -42.78 -54.87 -63.58
N ASN A 133 -42.81 -54.56 -62.28
CA ASN A 133 -43.22 -55.48 -61.21
C ASN A 133 -42.39 -56.78 -61.17
N VAL A 134 -41.07 -56.70 -61.35
CA VAL A 134 -40.17 -57.88 -61.30
C VAL A 134 -39.17 -57.77 -60.14
N ASN A 135 -39.04 -58.84 -59.35
CA ASN A 135 -38.12 -58.89 -58.20
C ASN A 135 -36.66 -58.60 -58.56
N CYS A 136 -36.27 -58.86 -59.81
CA CYS A 136 -34.91 -58.69 -60.31
C CYS A 136 -34.52 -57.22 -60.58
N HIS A 137 -35.49 -56.31 -60.64
CA HIS A 137 -35.26 -54.89 -60.97
C HIS A 137 -35.89 -53.94 -59.94
N PHE A 138 -35.99 -54.38 -58.67
CA PHE A 138 -36.48 -53.57 -57.54
C PHE A 138 -37.88 -52.98 -57.79
N GLU A 139 -38.75 -53.75 -58.47
CA GLU A 139 -40.11 -53.39 -58.91
C GLU A 139 -40.22 -52.17 -59.86
N LYS A 140 -39.11 -51.46 -60.13
CA LYS A 140 -39.04 -50.38 -61.12
C LYS A 140 -39.25 -50.88 -62.56
N THR A 141 -39.72 -49.97 -63.40
CA THR A 141 -39.69 -50.11 -64.86
C THR A 141 -38.25 -50.23 -65.35
N THR A 142 -37.91 -51.33 -66.03
CA THR A 142 -36.54 -51.57 -66.54
C THR A 142 -36.18 -50.62 -67.69
N PRO A 143 -34.89 -50.53 -68.07
CA PRO A 143 -34.53 -50.12 -69.42
C PRO A 143 -35.23 -50.99 -70.49
N GLN A 144 -35.30 -50.47 -71.72
CA GLN A 144 -35.83 -51.23 -72.85
C GLN A 144 -34.96 -52.48 -73.13
N ASN A 145 -35.61 -53.63 -73.26
CA ASN A 145 -34.98 -54.90 -73.65
C ASN A 145 -34.26 -54.72 -75.01
N GLY A 146 -33.00 -55.15 -75.11
CA GLY A 146 -32.07 -54.81 -76.21
C GLY A 146 -31.11 -53.65 -75.93
N ALA A 147 -31.24 -52.93 -74.81
CA ALA A 147 -30.33 -51.84 -74.44
C ALA A 147 -28.97 -52.32 -73.89
N THR A 148 -27.96 -51.44 -73.97
CA THR A 148 -26.62 -51.68 -73.41
C THR A 148 -26.68 -52.06 -71.92
N PRO A 149 -26.06 -53.19 -71.51
CA PRO A 149 -26.05 -53.60 -70.10
C PRO A 149 -25.42 -52.54 -69.19
N LEU A 150 -26.01 -52.28 -68.01
CA LEU A 150 -25.54 -51.24 -67.08
C LEU A 150 -24.06 -51.40 -66.66
N TYR A 151 -23.50 -52.61 -66.66
CA TYR A 151 -22.08 -52.83 -66.37
C TYR A 151 -21.15 -52.53 -67.57
N LEU A 152 -21.67 -52.48 -68.80
CA LEU A 152 -20.96 -52.11 -70.04
C LEU A 152 -21.19 -50.64 -70.44
N ASP A 153 -22.16 -49.95 -69.83
CA ASP A 153 -22.46 -48.55 -70.10
C ASP A 153 -21.28 -47.65 -69.71
N GLY A 154 -20.40 -47.32 -70.67
CA GLY A 154 -19.26 -46.43 -70.45
C GLY A 154 -19.64 -44.97 -70.20
N GLY A 155 -20.88 -44.57 -70.50
CA GLY A 155 -21.37 -43.20 -70.35
C GLY A 155 -21.86 -42.84 -68.95
N LYS A 156 -21.88 -43.79 -68.00
CA LYS A 156 -22.34 -43.58 -66.63
C LYS A 156 -21.28 -43.90 -65.58
N THR A 157 -21.19 -43.04 -64.55
CA THR A 157 -20.47 -43.35 -63.31
C THR A 157 -21.11 -44.55 -62.61
N ILE A 158 -20.37 -45.19 -61.70
CA ILE A 158 -20.90 -46.32 -60.92
C ILE A 158 -22.09 -45.90 -60.04
N GLN A 159 -22.08 -44.69 -59.47
CA GLN A 159 -23.24 -44.13 -58.76
C GLN A 159 -24.46 -43.97 -59.69
N GLN A 160 -24.30 -43.43 -60.90
CA GLN A 160 -25.38 -43.30 -61.89
C GLN A 160 -25.95 -44.65 -62.33
N LYS A 161 -25.11 -45.69 -62.42
CA LYS A 161 -25.55 -47.06 -62.69
C LYS A 161 -26.40 -47.61 -61.55
N CYS A 162 -25.95 -47.49 -60.31
CA CYS A 162 -26.73 -47.92 -59.14
C CYS A 162 -28.03 -47.13 -58.99
N ALA A 163 -28.01 -45.81 -59.18
CA ALA A 163 -29.16 -44.90 -59.10
C ALA A 163 -30.32 -45.29 -60.04
N THR A 164 -30.03 -46.00 -61.13
CA THR A 164 -31.06 -46.61 -61.99
C THR A 164 -32.00 -47.52 -61.17
N CYS A 165 -31.43 -48.30 -60.25
CA CYS A 165 -32.15 -49.19 -59.33
C CYS A 165 -32.53 -48.48 -58.02
N HIS A 166 -31.56 -47.96 -57.27
CA HIS A 166 -31.77 -47.29 -55.98
C HIS A 166 -30.63 -46.29 -55.70
N SER A 167 -30.84 -45.32 -54.80
CA SER A 167 -29.78 -44.42 -54.36
C SER A 167 -28.55 -45.21 -53.88
N ALA A 168 -27.35 -44.76 -54.25
CA ALA A 168 -26.08 -45.34 -53.84
C ALA A 168 -25.12 -44.19 -53.45
N PRO A 169 -24.83 -43.99 -52.15
CA PRO A 169 -25.35 -44.75 -51.01
C PRO A 169 -26.89 -44.64 -50.86
N PRO A 170 -27.54 -45.57 -50.14
CA PRO A 170 -28.95 -45.46 -49.80
C PRO A 170 -29.25 -44.12 -49.11
N ALA A 171 -30.37 -43.50 -49.48
CA ALA A 171 -30.78 -42.20 -48.96
C ALA A 171 -31.31 -42.31 -47.51
N ASP A 172 -30.41 -42.51 -46.56
CA ASP A 172 -30.67 -42.41 -45.13
C ASP A 172 -29.65 -41.50 -44.41
N ALA A 173 -30.04 -41.02 -43.23
CA ALA A 173 -29.25 -40.08 -42.44
C ALA A 173 -27.99 -40.70 -41.79
N ARG A 174 -27.74 -42.00 -41.96
CA ARG A 174 -26.57 -42.69 -41.38
C ARG A 174 -25.47 -42.86 -42.41
N HIS A 175 -25.81 -43.22 -43.65
CA HIS A 175 -24.89 -43.14 -44.78
C HIS A 175 -24.38 -41.70 -44.96
N ALA A 176 -25.28 -40.71 -44.91
CA ALA A 176 -24.91 -39.29 -44.94
C ALA A 176 -23.92 -38.91 -43.82
N LYS A 177 -24.03 -39.49 -42.61
CA LYS A 177 -23.10 -39.25 -41.51
C LYS A 177 -21.72 -39.88 -41.73
N HIS A 178 -21.65 -41.09 -42.28
CA HIS A 178 -20.36 -41.70 -42.64
C HIS A 178 -19.69 -40.98 -43.81
N ALA A 179 -20.46 -40.46 -44.77
CA ALA A 179 -19.96 -39.65 -45.86
C ALA A 179 -19.35 -38.31 -45.41
N GLN A 180 -19.71 -37.76 -44.24
CA GLN A 180 -19.05 -36.57 -43.67
C GLN A 180 -17.59 -36.82 -43.26
N TYR A 181 -17.16 -38.08 -43.09
CA TYR A 181 -15.78 -38.44 -42.74
C TYR A 181 -15.05 -39.15 -43.89
N TYR A 182 -15.69 -40.11 -44.57
CA TYR A 182 -15.05 -40.88 -45.66
C TYR A 182 -15.29 -40.29 -47.07
N GLY A 183 -16.16 -39.28 -47.21
CA GLY A 183 -16.61 -38.74 -48.50
C GLY A 183 -17.70 -39.58 -49.17
N ASP A 184 -18.45 -38.97 -50.09
CA ASP A 184 -19.54 -39.64 -50.84
C ASP A 184 -19.06 -40.22 -52.19
N VAL A 185 -18.02 -41.06 -52.12
CA VAL A 185 -17.38 -41.71 -53.27
C VAL A 185 -17.45 -43.23 -53.12
N THR A 186 -17.48 -44.00 -54.21
CA THR A 186 -17.55 -45.47 -54.10
C THR A 186 -16.31 -46.11 -53.48
N THR A 187 -15.19 -45.39 -53.39
CA THR A 187 -14.01 -45.76 -52.60
C THR A 187 -14.17 -45.54 -51.09
N ALA A 188 -15.25 -44.90 -50.64
CA ALA A 188 -15.70 -44.88 -49.25
C ALA A 188 -16.58 -46.10 -48.92
N CYS A 189 -17.37 -46.61 -49.87
CA CYS A 189 -18.22 -47.79 -49.63
C CYS A 189 -17.41 -49.00 -49.15
N VAL A 190 -16.20 -49.21 -49.68
CA VAL A 190 -15.31 -50.33 -49.31
C VAL A 190 -14.78 -50.28 -47.87
N LYS A 191 -14.99 -49.17 -47.14
CA LYS A 191 -14.65 -49.05 -45.71
C LYS A 191 -15.56 -49.91 -44.81
N CYS A 192 -16.76 -50.23 -45.29
CA CYS A 192 -17.74 -51.09 -44.63
C CYS A 192 -18.22 -52.26 -45.51
N HIS A 193 -18.32 -52.06 -46.83
CA HIS A 193 -18.80 -53.06 -47.81
C HIS A 193 -17.64 -53.51 -48.72
N PRO A 194 -16.80 -54.48 -48.30
CA PRO A 194 -15.56 -54.82 -49.00
C PRO A 194 -15.79 -55.37 -50.41
N ASP A 195 -16.98 -55.86 -50.76
CA ASP A 195 -17.30 -56.33 -52.11
C ASP A 195 -17.65 -55.22 -53.11
N HIS A 196 -17.73 -53.96 -52.66
CA HIS A 196 -17.65 -52.79 -53.55
C HIS A 196 -16.23 -52.57 -54.11
N ALA A 197 -15.23 -53.36 -53.68
CA ALA A 197 -13.86 -53.27 -54.19
C ALA A 197 -13.75 -53.79 -55.63
N ALA A 198 -14.05 -52.90 -56.57
CA ALA A 198 -13.64 -52.93 -57.99
C ALA A 198 -13.76 -54.29 -58.69
N LYS A 199 -14.86 -55.04 -58.50
CA LYS A 199 -15.18 -56.20 -59.34
C LYS A 199 -15.66 -55.72 -60.72
N PRO A 200 -14.87 -55.87 -61.80
CA PRO A 200 -15.28 -55.37 -63.11
C PRO A 200 -16.48 -56.15 -63.68
N GLY A 201 -17.25 -55.51 -64.56
CA GLY A 201 -18.37 -56.12 -65.25
C GLY A 201 -19.50 -56.58 -64.32
N LYS A 202 -20.05 -57.78 -64.57
CA LYS A 202 -21.22 -58.33 -63.85
C LYS A 202 -21.03 -58.37 -62.31
N GLY A 203 -19.79 -58.49 -61.84
CA GLY A 203 -19.47 -58.62 -60.41
C GLY A 203 -19.81 -57.39 -59.56
N ALA A 204 -19.80 -56.17 -60.13
CA ALA A 204 -20.17 -54.94 -59.42
C ALA A 204 -21.63 -54.93 -58.93
N PHE A 205 -22.49 -55.76 -59.53
CA PHE A 205 -23.92 -55.84 -59.23
C PHE A 205 -24.27 -57.13 -58.46
N SER A 206 -23.32 -57.76 -57.77
CA SER A 206 -23.47 -59.11 -57.19
C SER A 206 -24.68 -59.35 -56.26
N HIS A 207 -25.27 -58.30 -55.67
CA HIS A 207 -26.48 -58.37 -54.82
C HIS A 207 -27.79 -58.08 -55.60
N ALA A 208 -27.67 -57.67 -56.86
CA ALA A 208 -28.73 -57.33 -57.81
C ALA A 208 -28.73 -58.22 -59.07
N THR A 209 -27.66 -59.00 -59.31
CA THR A 209 -27.59 -60.02 -60.37
C THR A 209 -28.61 -61.12 -60.10
N SER A 210 -29.65 -61.13 -60.93
CA SER A 210 -31.00 -61.72 -60.80
C SER A 210 -31.16 -63.18 -60.35
N ALA A 211 -30.08 -63.91 -60.08
CA ALA A 211 -30.08 -65.37 -59.89
C ALA A 211 -29.30 -65.85 -58.64
N GLY A 212 -28.49 -64.99 -58.01
CA GLY A 212 -27.73 -65.33 -56.80
C GLY A 212 -28.38 -64.74 -55.55
N ARG A 213 -28.86 -65.59 -54.61
CA ARG A 213 -29.46 -65.18 -53.33
C ARG A 213 -28.40 -64.70 -52.32
N ARG A 214 -27.65 -63.65 -52.66
CA ARG A 214 -26.48 -63.19 -51.90
C ARG A 214 -26.83 -62.04 -50.95
N GLY A 215 -26.55 -62.21 -49.66
CA GLY A 215 -26.66 -61.15 -48.66
C GLY A 215 -25.63 -60.02 -48.83
N LEU A 216 -25.87 -58.88 -48.17
CA LEU A 216 -24.91 -57.78 -48.10
C LEU A 216 -23.70 -58.19 -47.23
N VAL A 217 -22.51 -57.70 -47.55
CA VAL A 217 -21.31 -57.91 -46.72
C VAL A 217 -21.03 -56.62 -45.94
N ILE A 218 -20.84 -56.75 -44.63
CA ILE A 218 -20.45 -55.65 -43.74
C ILE A 218 -19.23 -56.11 -42.94
N GLN A 219 -18.09 -55.42 -43.09
CA GLN A 219 -16.83 -55.69 -42.42
C GLN A 219 -16.06 -54.39 -42.16
N PHE A 220 -15.53 -54.22 -40.96
CA PHE A 220 -14.91 -52.97 -40.49
C PHE A 220 -13.38 -53.07 -40.38
N THR A 221 -12.74 -53.47 -41.47
CA THR A 221 -11.27 -53.69 -41.55
C THR A 221 -10.48 -52.45 -41.94
N ALA A 222 -11.14 -51.34 -42.26
CA ALA A 222 -10.50 -50.10 -42.66
C ALA A 222 -10.19 -49.18 -41.46
N PHE A 223 -8.97 -48.62 -41.45
CA PHE A 223 -8.52 -47.63 -40.48
C PHE A 223 -9.53 -46.47 -40.32
N PRO A 224 -9.81 -46.02 -39.08
CA PRO A 224 -9.17 -46.41 -37.82
C PRO A 224 -9.69 -47.70 -37.17
N ASN A 225 -10.70 -48.35 -37.74
CA ASN A 225 -11.17 -49.66 -37.25
C ASN A 225 -10.21 -50.78 -37.67
N THR A 226 -10.21 -51.87 -36.90
CA THR A 226 -9.34 -53.06 -37.10
C THR A 226 -10.13 -54.36 -36.87
N GLY A 227 -11.43 -54.33 -37.13
CA GLY A 227 -12.41 -55.29 -36.62
C GLY A 227 -13.66 -54.59 -36.07
N GLY A 228 -14.62 -55.38 -35.62
CA GLY A 228 -15.93 -54.93 -35.13
C GLY A 228 -17.08 -55.75 -35.72
N SER A 229 -18.30 -55.54 -35.24
CA SER A 229 -19.49 -56.26 -35.71
C SER A 229 -20.72 -55.35 -35.85
N PHE A 230 -21.63 -55.76 -36.73
CA PHE A 230 -22.93 -55.16 -36.96
C PHE A 230 -24.02 -56.21 -36.73
N SER A 231 -25.04 -55.91 -35.94
CA SER A 231 -26.07 -56.89 -35.53
C SER A 231 -27.33 -56.91 -36.39
N GLY A 232 -27.40 -56.12 -37.47
CA GLY A 232 -28.57 -56.04 -38.35
C GLY A 232 -28.62 -57.16 -39.40
N ASP A 233 -29.82 -57.52 -39.83
CA ASP A 233 -30.02 -58.59 -40.82
C ASP A 233 -29.61 -58.14 -42.23
N VAL A 234 -28.60 -58.81 -42.77
CA VAL A 234 -28.03 -58.59 -44.11
C VAL A 234 -28.43 -59.68 -45.12
N SER A 235 -29.32 -60.61 -44.76
CA SER A 235 -29.66 -61.78 -45.57
C SER A 235 -30.58 -61.47 -46.76
N TYR A 236 -30.45 -62.26 -47.83
CA TYR A 236 -31.35 -62.18 -48.98
C TYR A 236 -32.69 -62.88 -48.67
N PRO A 237 -33.87 -62.29 -48.96
CA PRO A 237 -34.09 -61.00 -49.63
C PRO A 237 -34.41 -59.85 -48.66
N LEU A 238 -34.19 -60.01 -47.35
CA LEU A 238 -34.73 -59.09 -46.34
C LEU A 238 -34.17 -57.67 -46.47
N TYR A 239 -32.90 -57.51 -46.86
CA TYR A 239 -32.30 -56.20 -47.16
C TYR A 239 -32.95 -55.45 -48.36
N LEU A 240 -33.74 -56.13 -49.20
CA LEU A 240 -34.44 -55.53 -50.34
C LEU A 240 -35.79 -54.91 -49.94
N TYR A 241 -36.43 -55.45 -48.89
CA TYR A 241 -37.82 -55.13 -48.54
C TYR A 241 -37.99 -54.50 -47.14
N ASN A 242 -36.95 -54.48 -46.31
CA ASN A 242 -36.98 -53.77 -45.03
C ASN A 242 -36.36 -52.36 -45.16
N PRO A 243 -37.15 -51.28 -45.20
CA PRO A 243 -36.62 -49.91 -45.20
C PRO A 243 -36.07 -49.49 -43.83
N SER A 244 -36.46 -50.17 -42.74
CA SER A 244 -35.98 -49.88 -41.38
C SER A 244 -34.67 -50.64 -41.12
N ARG A 245 -33.55 -50.00 -41.48
CA ARG A 245 -32.19 -50.52 -41.25
C ARG A 245 -31.84 -50.44 -39.76
N THR A 246 -32.20 -51.48 -39.01
CA THR A 246 -31.86 -51.68 -37.59
C THR A 246 -30.60 -52.52 -37.44
N GLY A 247 -29.80 -52.28 -36.39
CA GLY A 247 -28.62 -53.06 -36.06
C GLY A 247 -27.59 -52.25 -35.26
N ALA A 248 -27.12 -52.81 -34.15
CA ALA A 248 -26.10 -52.20 -33.31
C ALA A 248 -24.70 -52.38 -33.92
N CYS A 249 -23.85 -51.35 -33.78
CA CYS A 249 -22.44 -51.38 -34.15
C CYS A 249 -21.58 -51.52 -32.89
N THR A 250 -20.77 -52.59 -32.78
CA THR A 250 -19.99 -52.88 -31.56
C THR A 250 -18.54 -53.26 -31.83
N ASN A 251 -17.67 -53.08 -30.82
CA ASN A 251 -16.22 -53.34 -30.88
C ASN A 251 -15.51 -52.54 -32.00
N LEU A 252 -15.79 -51.23 -32.08
CA LEU A 252 -15.37 -50.33 -33.15
C LEU A 252 -14.74 -49.05 -32.58
N TYR A 253 -13.60 -48.61 -33.14
CA TYR A 253 -12.93 -47.39 -32.69
C TYR A 253 -13.78 -46.13 -32.95
N CYS A 254 -14.37 -46.02 -34.15
CA CYS A 254 -15.26 -44.91 -34.51
C CYS A 254 -16.54 -44.81 -33.65
N HIS A 255 -16.80 -45.81 -32.80
CA HIS A 255 -17.94 -45.89 -31.90
C HIS A 255 -17.48 -46.20 -30.48
N SER A 256 -16.35 -45.61 -30.07
CA SER A 256 -15.78 -45.72 -28.73
C SER A 256 -15.52 -44.33 -28.15
N PRO A 257 -15.18 -44.21 -26.84
CA PRO A 257 -14.72 -42.96 -26.24
C PRO A 257 -13.36 -42.44 -26.74
N GLY A 258 -12.67 -43.14 -27.65
CA GLY A 258 -11.33 -42.75 -28.15
C GLY A 258 -10.18 -42.94 -27.15
N THR A 259 -10.45 -43.51 -25.98
CA THR A 259 -9.54 -43.58 -24.81
C THR A 259 -8.31 -44.50 -24.98
N LYS A 260 -8.33 -45.43 -25.94
CA LYS A 260 -7.33 -46.51 -26.09
C LYS A 260 -7.04 -46.81 -27.57
N ALA A 261 -5.80 -47.14 -27.89
CA ALA A 261 -5.37 -47.34 -29.28
C ALA A 261 -5.73 -48.72 -29.88
N GLY A 262 -5.80 -49.76 -29.02
CA GLY A 262 -5.96 -51.16 -29.41
C GLY A 262 -6.97 -51.96 -28.59
N SER A 263 -7.86 -51.31 -27.84
CA SER A 263 -8.93 -51.98 -27.07
C SER A 263 -10.19 -51.12 -27.09
N TYR A 264 -11.34 -51.75 -27.26
CA TYR A 264 -12.64 -51.07 -27.25
C TYR A 264 -13.10 -50.84 -25.81
N ASP A 265 -13.22 -49.57 -25.43
CA ASP A 265 -14.09 -49.16 -24.33
C ASP A 265 -15.49 -48.89 -24.92
N PRO A 266 -16.59 -49.29 -24.25
CA PRO A 266 -17.93 -49.00 -24.72
C PRO A 266 -18.21 -47.49 -24.69
N PRO A 267 -18.92 -46.95 -25.71
CA PRO A 267 -19.36 -45.56 -25.72
C PRO A 267 -20.45 -45.33 -24.66
N ASN A 268 -20.65 -44.07 -24.24
CA ASN A 268 -21.74 -43.68 -23.33
C ASN A 268 -23.13 -44.15 -23.81
N GLN A 269 -23.34 -44.22 -25.13
CA GLN A 269 -24.54 -44.75 -25.78
C GLN A 269 -24.12 -45.68 -26.92
N SER A 270 -24.58 -46.93 -26.90
CA SER A 270 -24.30 -47.87 -28.00
C SER A 270 -24.99 -47.39 -29.29
N PRO A 271 -24.27 -47.15 -30.39
CA PRO A 271 -24.89 -46.74 -31.64
C PRO A 271 -25.64 -47.90 -32.29
N ASP A 272 -26.91 -47.64 -32.60
CA ASP A 272 -27.76 -48.43 -33.50
C ASP A 272 -27.97 -47.65 -34.80
N TRP A 273 -28.12 -48.38 -35.91
CA TRP A 273 -28.31 -47.79 -37.23
C TRP A 273 -29.68 -47.12 -37.36
N ALA A 274 -30.74 -47.66 -36.77
CA ALA A 274 -32.05 -46.99 -36.75
C ALA A 274 -32.09 -45.86 -35.70
N GLY A 275 -31.60 -46.16 -34.49
CA GLY A 275 -31.54 -45.26 -33.35
C GLY A 275 -30.70 -44.00 -33.57
N THR A 276 -30.79 -43.09 -32.60
CA THR A 276 -30.12 -41.79 -32.63
C THR A 276 -29.01 -41.77 -31.58
N LEU A 277 -27.75 -41.88 -32.02
CA LEU A 277 -26.62 -41.48 -31.19
C LEU A 277 -26.78 -39.99 -30.86
N GLY A 278 -26.59 -39.60 -29.59
CA GLY A 278 -26.92 -38.26 -29.09
C GLY A 278 -26.36 -37.10 -29.94
N THR A 279 -27.04 -35.95 -29.90
CA THR A 279 -26.80 -34.77 -30.78
C THR A 279 -25.47 -34.02 -30.54
N SER A 280 -24.53 -34.61 -29.81
CA SER A 280 -23.19 -34.08 -29.51
C SER A 280 -22.24 -35.23 -29.16
N CYS A 281 -20.98 -34.92 -28.84
CA CYS A 281 -19.96 -35.89 -28.39
C CYS A 281 -20.41 -36.82 -27.25
N LEU A 282 -21.44 -36.44 -26.48
CA LEU A 282 -21.97 -37.16 -25.32
C LEU A 282 -22.46 -38.58 -25.60
N GLY A 283 -22.79 -38.91 -26.86
CA GLY A 283 -23.07 -40.29 -27.26
C GLY A 283 -21.83 -41.21 -27.19
N CYS A 284 -20.64 -40.67 -27.46
CA CYS A 284 -19.38 -41.42 -27.42
C CYS A 284 -18.67 -41.28 -26.07
N HIS A 285 -18.41 -40.05 -25.62
CA HIS A 285 -17.58 -39.76 -24.44
C HIS A 285 -18.17 -38.62 -23.57
N ARG A 286 -17.65 -38.49 -22.34
CA ARG A 286 -18.02 -37.42 -21.38
C ARG A 286 -17.66 -36.02 -21.90
N GLY A 287 -18.34 -34.98 -21.40
CA GLY A 287 -18.24 -33.61 -21.91
C GLY A 287 -17.67 -32.59 -20.91
N ASP A 288 -18.16 -31.36 -21.01
CA ASP A 288 -17.97 -30.25 -20.07
C ASP A 288 -18.95 -30.31 -18.89
N ALA A 289 -18.85 -29.39 -17.93
CA ALA A 289 -19.72 -29.34 -16.75
C ALA A 289 -21.21 -29.23 -17.12
N ASP A 290 -21.54 -28.38 -18.09
CA ASP A 290 -22.90 -28.17 -18.61
C ASP A 290 -23.56 -29.43 -19.17
N SER A 291 -22.77 -30.43 -19.60
CA SER A 291 -23.29 -31.71 -20.08
C SER A 291 -23.92 -32.58 -18.99
N GLY A 292 -23.75 -32.22 -17.71
CA GLY A 292 -24.12 -33.07 -16.56
C GLY A 292 -23.24 -34.31 -16.39
N SER A 293 -22.33 -34.60 -17.33
CA SER A 293 -21.40 -35.74 -17.29
C SER A 293 -19.98 -35.28 -17.67
N PRO A 294 -19.31 -34.47 -16.82
CA PRO A 294 -18.00 -33.90 -17.11
C PRO A 294 -16.91 -34.98 -17.21
N MET A 295 -15.93 -34.76 -18.09
CA MET A 295 -14.81 -35.66 -18.34
C MET A 295 -13.86 -35.76 -17.14
N GLN A 296 -13.36 -36.97 -16.87
CA GLN A 296 -12.55 -37.31 -15.67
C GLN A 296 -11.17 -37.91 -16.00
N THR A 297 -10.75 -37.92 -17.27
CA THR A 297 -9.47 -38.52 -17.70
C THR A 297 -8.31 -37.55 -17.47
N GLY A 298 -7.24 -37.98 -16.80
CA GLY A 298 -6.16 -37.08 -16.39
C GLY A 298 -6.69 -35.90 -15.57
N SER A 299 -6.25 -34.67 -15.88
CA SER A 299 -6.69 -33.46 -15.15
C SER A 299 -8.01 -32.84 -15.64
N HIS A 300 -8.80 -33.49 -16.50
CA HIS A 300 -10.04 -32.90 -17.05
C HIS A 300 -11.01 -32.43 -15.96
N GLY A 301 -11.18 -33.19 -14.87
CA GLY A 301 -12.09 -32.84 -13.77
C GLY A 301 -11.77 -31.48 -13.10
N ALA A 302 -10.52 -31.01 -13.18
CA ALA A 302 -10.08 -29.72 -12.66
C ALA A 302 -10.25 -28.54 -13.66
N HIS A 303 -10.46 -28.84 -14.94
CA HIS A 303 -10.53 -27.83 -16.03
C HIS A 303 -11.94 -27.70 -16.63
N VAL A 304 -12.61 -28.82 -16.88
CA VAL A 304 -13.95 -28.86 -17.50
C VAL A 304 -15.05 -29.32 -16.53
N GLY A 305 -14.68 -29.68 -15.29
CA GLY A 305 -15.62 -30.13 -14.25
C GLY A 305 -16.28 -28.98 -13.47
N VAL A 306 -17.32 -29.31 -12.69
CA VAL A 306 -18.12 -28.34 -11.90
C VAL A 306 -17.32 -27.54 -10.86
N ASN A 307 -16.12 -28.01 -10.50
CA ASN A 307 -15.23 -27.37 -9.52
C ASN A 307 -14.06 -26.58 -10.15
N ALA A 308 -14.01 -26.48 -11.49
CA ALA A 308 -12.94 -25.82 -12.23
C ALA A 308 -12.80 -24.32 -11.89
N ALA A 309 -11.64 -23.73 -12.21
CA ALA A 309 -11.37 -22.33 -11.89
C ALA A 309 -12.21 -21.35 -12.72
N ALA A 310 -12.22 -21.55 -14.03
CA ALA A 310 -13.29 -21.15 -14.93
C ALA A 310 -13.80 -22.42 -15.64
N GLN A 311 -14.96 -22.38 -16.29
CA GLN A 311 -15.34 -23.43 -17.24
C GLN A 311 -14.42 -23.34 -18.46
N ILE A 312 -13.33 -24.12 -18.47
CA ILE A 312 -12.39 -24.12 -19.59
C ILE A 312 -13.02 -24.91 -20.74
N GLY A 313 -13.24 -24.25 -21.87
CA GLY A 313 -13.82 -24.87 -23.05
C GLY A 313 -12.80 -25.78 -23.74
N CYS A 314 -13.24 -26.92 -24.29
CA CYS A 314 -12.36 -27.90 -24.95
C CYS A 314 -11.49 -27.26 -26.04
N VAL A 315 -12.02 -26.26 -26.77
CA VAL A 315 -11.31 -25.45 -27.77
C VAL A 315 -10.01 -24.83 -27.24
N GLN A 316 -9.95 -24.44 -25.96
CA GLN A 316 -8.78 -23.77 -25.40
C GLN A 316 -7.53 -24.66 -25.38
N CYS A 317 -7.71 -25.99 -25.33
CA CYS A 317 -6.63 -27.00 -25.36
C CYS A 317 -6.65 -27.90 -26.61
N HIS A 318 -7.73 -27.92 -27.37
CA HIS A 318 -7.96 -28.77 -28.55
C HIS A 318 -8.43 -27.95 -29.76
N GLY A 319 -7.94 -26.71 -29.91
CA GLY A 319 -8.47 -25.70 -30.85
C GLY A 319 -8.26 -26.01 -32.33
N ALA A 320 -7.52 -27.09 -32.65
CA ALA A 320 -7.43 -27.63 -34.01
C ALA A 320 -8.44 -28.77 -34.26
N THR A 321 -8.95 -29.40 -33.20
CA THR A 321 -9.93 -30.50 -33.25
C THR A 321 -11.38 -29.99 -33.17
N VAL A 322 -11.64 -28.99 -32.34
CA VAL A 322 -12.98 -28.45 -32.03
C VAL A 322 -13.02 -26.92 -32.18
N THR A 323 -14.18 -26.35 -32.51
CA THR A 323 -14.39 -24.89 -32.62
C THR A 323 -15.04 -24.25 -31.39
N ASN A 324 -15.51 -25.08 -30.45
CA ASN A 324 -15.99 -24.70 -29.12
C ASN A 324 -15.97 -25.95 -28.22
N SER A 325 -16.56 -25.92 -27.02
CA SER A 325 -16.54 -27.05 -26.08
C SER A 325 -17.14 -28.37 -26.60
N ARG A 326 -18.04 -28.32 -27.59
CA ARG A 326 -18.86 -29.49 -28.03
C ARG A 326 -19.02 -29.65 -29.55
N GLN A 327 -18.40 -28.79 -30.36
CA GLN A 327 -18.47 -28.83 -31.84
C GLN A 327 -17.12 -29.21 -32.46
N ILE A 328 -17.08 -30.32 -33.19
CA ILE A 328 -15.92 -30.74 -33.97
C ILE A 328 -15.67 -29.74 -35.12
N GLY A 329 -14.43 -29.25 -35.21
CA GLY A 329 -13.95 -28.39 -36.30
C GLY A 329 -13.26 -29.21 -37.39
N ASP A 330 -12.38 -30.13 -37.01
CA ASP A 330 -11.69 -31.05 -37.92
C ASP A 330 -11.96 -32.52 -37.55
N PRO A 331 -12.83 -33.23 -38.31
CA PRO A 331 -13.07 -34.65 -38.11
C PRO A 331 -11.81 -35.52 -38.26
N THR A 332 -10.82 -35.09 -39.04
CA THR A 332 -9.55 -35.82 -39.25
C THR A 332 -8.63 -35.77 -38.04
N GLN A 333 -8.82 -34.80 -37.14
CA GLN A 333 -8.12 -34.72 -35.85
C GLN A 333 -8.96 -35.27 -34.68
N HIS A 334 -10.27 -35.46 -34.86
CA HIS A 334 -11.13 -36.03 -33.81
C HIS A 334 -11.15 -37.57 -33.81
N VAL A 335 -10.96 -38.22 -34.98
CA VAL A 335 -11.11 -39.69 -35.14
C VAL A 335 -9.89 -40.29 -35.84
N ASN A 336 -8.73 -40.25 -35.18
CA ASN A 336 -7.39 -40.56 -35.74
C ASN A 336 -6.51 -41.50 -34.88
N LYS A 337 -6.99 -41.96 -33.71
CA LYS A 337 -6.23 -42.68 -32.66
C LYS A 337 -5.14 -41.87 -31.93
N LYS A 338 -5.20 -40.54 -32.01
CA LYS A 338 -4.34 -39.63 -31.25
C LYS A 338 -5.18 -38.82 -30.25
N ALA A 339 -4.50 -38.24 -29.28
CA ALA A 339 -4.95 -37.08 -28.55
C ALA A 339 -4.23 -35.88 -29.15
N ASP A 340 -4.99 -34.94 -29.68
CA ASP A 340 -4.50 -33.79 -30.44
C ASP A 340 -4.61 -32.55 -29.55
N ILE A 341 -3.47 -32.08 -29.03
CA ILE A 341 -3.39 -30.89 -28.16
C ILE A 341 -2.97 -29.71 -29.03
N SER A 342 -3.77 -28.65 -29.02
CA SER A 342 -3.49 -27.37 -29.67
C SER A 342 -4.07 -26.25 -28.81
N PHE A 343 -3.19 -25.51 -28.11
CA PHE A 343 -3.62 -24.41 -27.25
C PHE A 343 -4.09 -23.20 -28.08
N GLU A 344 -5.19 -22.57 -27.67
CA GLU A 344 -5.61 -21.30 -28.26
C GLU A 344 -4.64 -20.16 -27.90
N ALA A 345 -4.44 -19.26 -28.85
CA ALA A 345 -3.64 -18.05 -28.67
C ALA A 345 -4.08 -17.21 -27.45
N ALA A 346 -5.36 -17.29 -27.07
CA ALA A 346 -5.92 -16.62 -25.89
C ALA A 346 -5.37 -17.13 -24.55
N ILE A 347 -4.95 -18.40 -24.44
CA ILE A 347 -4.35 -18.94 -23.20
C ILE A 347 -2.81 -19.02 -23.29
N GLY A 348 -2.26 -19.11 -24.50
CA GLY A 348 -0.82 -19.01 -24.74
C GLY A 348 -0.45 -19.42 -26.16
N SER A 349 -0.22 -18.46 -27.05
CA SER A 349 0.25 -18.71 -28.43
C SER A 349 1.63 -19.37 -28.53
N ALA A 350 2.43 -19.30 -27.44
CA ALA A 350 3.70 -20.00 -27.29
C ALA A 350 3.62 -21.18 -26.29
N GLY A 351 2.39 -21.63 -25.96
CA GLY A 351 2.11 -22.75 -25.08
C GLY A 351 2.72 -24.06 -25.59
N THR A 352 3.26 -24.88 -24.70
CA THR A 352 3.87 -26.17 -25.06
C THR A 352 3.32 -27.33 -24.24
N TYR A 353 3.26 -28.51 -24.87
CA TYR A 353 2.84 -29.77 -24.24
C TYR A 353 3.92 -30.82 -24.45
N GLY A 354 4.50 -31.33 -23.36
CA GLY A 354 5.68 -32.19 -23.41
C GLY A 354 6.92 -31.49 -23.99
N GLY A 355 6.97 -30.15 -23.95
CA GLY A 355 8.03 -29.33 -24.54
C GLY A 355 7.86 -29.00 -26.03
N ALA A 356 6.90 -29.61 -26.74
CA ALA A 356 6.58 -29.27 -28.12
C ALA A 356 5.58 -28.10 -28.19
N ALA A 357 5.83 -27.13 -29.06
CA ALA A 357 4.97 -25.97 -29.30
C ALA A 357 4.01 -26.20 -30.47
N GLY A 358 2.83 -25.57 -30.43
CA GLY A 358 1.82 -25.70 -31.48
C GLY A 358 0.95 -26.95 -31.34
N HIS A 359 0.62 -27.59 -32.45
CA HIS A 359 -0.20 -28.81 -32.49
C HIS A 359 0.65 -30.06 -32.16
N VAL A 360 0.17 -30.85 -31.19
CA VAL A 360 0.83 -32.07 -30.69
C VAL A 360 -0.16 -33.24 -30.75
N ALA A 361 -0.04 -34.09 -31.77
CA ALA A 361 -0.78 -35.34 -31.89
C ALA A 361 -0.01 -36.52 -31.26
N LYS A 362 -0.61 -37.19 -30.28
CA LYS A 362 0.05 -38.20 -29.42
C LYS A 362 -0.79 -39.46 -29.24
N ASP A 363 -0.20 -40.64 -29.28
CA ASP A 363 -0.94 -41.91 -29.17
C ASP A 363 -1.71 -42.05 -27.85
N VAL A 364 -3.00 -42.36 -27.95
CA VAL A 364 -3.90 -42.51 -26.79
C VAL A 364 -3.49 -43.68 -25.90
N GLY A 365 -3.45 -43.45 -24.58
CA GLY A 365 -2.96 -44.41 -23.58
C GLY A 365 -1.46 -44.32 -23.25
N THR A 366 -0.69 -43.47 -23.93
CA THR A 366 0.72 -43.19 -23.55
C THR A 366 0.81 -42.14 -22.42
N ALA A 367 1.89 -42.17 -21.62
CA ALA A 367 2.12 -41.27 -20.48
C ALA A 367 1.91 -39.77 -20.81
N TYR A 368 1.41 -38.98 -19.87
CA TYR A 368 1.03 -37.59 -20.11
C TYR A 368 2.24 -36.64 -20.25
N GLY A 369 2.01 -35.50 -20.92
CA GLY A 369 2.99 -34.42 -21.07
C GLY A 369 2.82 -33.29 -20.07
N THR A 370 3.89 -32.51 -19.89
CA THR A 370 3.93 -31.31 -19.05
C THR A 370 3.53 -30.07 -19.85
N CYS A 371 2.65 -29.25 -19.27
CA CYS A 371 2.19 -27.97 -19.81
C CYS A 371 3.16 -26.85 -19.42
N ARG A 372 3.50 -25.95 -20.36
CA ARG A 372 4.27 -24.71 -20.12
C ARG A 372 3.85 -23.55 -21.01
N ASN A 373 4.26 -22.33 -20.66
CA ASN A 373 3.98 -21.06 -21.34
C ASN A 373 2.48 -20.72 -21.47
N ILE A 374 1.68 -21.02 -20.44
CA ILE A 374 0.23 -20.82 -20.42
C ILE A 374 -0.18 -19.90 -19.27
N TYR A 375 -1.06 -18.93 -19.56
CA TYR A 375 -1.53 -17.92 -18.60
C TYR A 375 -2.06 -18.53 -17.28
N CYS A 376 -2.89 -19.58 -17.36
CA CYS A 376 -3.54 -20.20 -16.19
C CYS A 376 -2.59 -20.97 -15.25
N HIS A 377 -1.35 -21.21 -15.67
CA HIS A 377 -0.30 -21.82 -14.85
C HIS A 377 0.86 -20.85 -14.63
N SER A 378 0.57 -19.55 -14.52
CA SER A 378 1.56 -18.49 -14.28
C SER A 378 1.31 -17.75 -12.96
N ASP A 379 2.21 -16.84 -12.60
CA ASP A 379 2.03 -15.89 -11.50
C ASP A 379 0.92 -14.83 -11.74
N GLY A 380 0.33 -14.78 -12.94
CA GLY A 380 -0.71 -13.81 -13.31
C GLY A 380 -0.20 -12.36 -13.41
N ALA A 381 1.12 -12.12 -13.40
CA ALA A 381 1.68 -10.78 -13.45
C ALA A 381 1.36 -10.07 -14.79
N THR A 382 1.37 -10.81 -15.89
CA THR A 382 1.10 -10.35 -17.27
C THR A 382 -0.05 -11.14 -17.91
N THR A 383 -0.74 -10.52 -18.86
CA THR A 383 -1.82 -11.13 -19.66
C THR A 383 -1.34 -11.59 -21.05
N THR A 384 -0.09 -11.25 -21.42
CA THR A 384 0.57 -11.62 -22.69
C THR A 384 1.90 -12.33 -22.43
N PRO A 385 2.34 -13.27 -23.28
CA PRO A 385 3.67 -13.89 -23.18
C PRO A 385 4.83 -12.86 -23.21
N PRO A 386 6.01 -13.20 -22.66
CA PRO A 386 6.32 -14.43 -21.92
C PRO A 386 5.65 -14.44 -20.54
N PHE A 387 5.14 -15.60 -20.15
CA PHE A 387 4.58 -15.82 -18.81
C PHE A 387 5.68 -16.34 -17.88
N ASN A 388 5.65 -15.94 -16.60
CA ASN A 388 6.40 -16.60 -15.54
C ASN A 388 5.62 -17.85 -15.10
N ASP A 389 5.87 -18.98 -15.76
CA ASP A 389 5.03 -20.17 -15.72
C ASP A 389 5.60 -21.33 -14.88
N TYR A 390 4.67 -22.12 -14.34
CA TYR A 390 4.92 -23.33 -13.59
C TYR A 390 4.74 -24.53 -14.52
N ALA A 391 5.75 -25.40 -14.54
CA ALA A 391 5.69 -26.66 -15.27
C ALA A 391 4.76 -27.63 -14.52
N VAL A 392 3.60 -27.94 -15.10
CA VAL A 392 2.53 -28.76 -14.48
C VAL A 392 2.27 -29.97 -15.37
N THR A 393 2.27 -31.17 -14.81
CA THR A 393 2.14 -32.41 -15.58
C THR A 393 0.68 -32.84 -15.63
N TRP A 394 0.14 -33.04 -16.84
CA TRP A 394 -1.26 -33.43 -16.97
C TRP A 394 -1.50 -34.80 -16.32
N GLY A 395 -2.58 -34.93 -15.55
CA GLY A 395 -2.88 -36.13 -14.76
C GLY A 395 -2.00 -36.33 -13.51
N ALA A 396 -1.07 -35.44 -13.19
CA ALA A 396 -0.31 -35.47 -11.94
C ALA A 396 -0.96 -34.59 -10.84
N ALA A 397 -0.45 -34.74 -9.62
CA ALA A 397 -0.81 -33.94 -8.45
C ALA A 397 0.30 -32.93 -8.09
N ASP A 398 0.99 -32.37 -9.11
CA ASP A 398 2.12 -31.45 -8.98
C ASP A 398 1.72 -29.96 -8.97
N PHE A 399 0.43 -29.64 -9.20
CA PHE A 399 -0.07 -28.27 -9.14
C PHE A 399 -0.06 -27.71 -7.69
N PRO A 400 0.42 -26.47 -7.45
CA PRO A 400 0.47 -25.89 -6.11
C PRO A 400 -0.89 -25.77 -5.43
N THR A 401 -0.95 -26.14 -4.15
CA THR A 401 -2.18 -26.15 -3.34
C THR A 401 -2.61 -24.78 -2.79
N GLY A 402 -1.88 -23.70 -3.10
CA GLY A 402 -2.21 -22.34 -2.65
C GLY A 402 -1.32 -21.25 -3.23
N CYS A 403 -1.74 -19.99 -3.03
CA CYS A 403 -1.18 -18.76 -3.62
C CYS A 403 0.36 -18.64 -3.56
N THR A 404 0.96 -19.11 -2.46
CA THR A 404 2.40 -19.04 -2.19
C THR A 404 3.26 -19.76 -3.24
N GLY A 405 2.70 -20.79 -3.89
CA GLY A 405 3.36 -21.52 -4.96
C GLY A 405 3.46 -20.74 -6.26
N CYS A 406 2.45 -19.91 -6.59
CA CYS A 406 2.33 -19.25 -7.89
C CYS A 406 2.73 -17.77 -7.90
N HIS A 407 2.34 -16.99 -6.89
CA HIS A 407 2.58 -15.53 -6.87
C HIS A 407 2.96 -14.98 -5.48
N GLY A 408 3.26 -15.88 -4.54
CA GLY A 408 3.55 -15.53 -3.14
C GLY A 408 2.29 -15.25 -2.31
N GLY A 409 2.46 -15.19 -0.98
CA GLY A 409 1.39 -14.94 -0.01
C GLY A 409 1.71 -13.82 1.00
N GLN A 410 0.94 -13.76 2.07
CA GLN A 410 1.08 -12.78 3.16
C GLN A 410 2.36 -12.97 4.00
N GLN A 411 2.63 -12.04 4.93
CA GLN A 411 3.72 -12.16 5.92
C GLN A 411 3.73 -13.53 6.62
N GLY A 412 4.93 -14.10 6.82
CA GLY A 412 5.11 -15.42 7.43
C GLY A 412 4.88 -16.60 6.49
N SER A 413 4.40 -16.38 5.26
CA SER A 413 4.53 -17.39 4.20
C SER A 413 5.99 -17.51 3.74
N GLY A 414 6.43 -18.72 3.38
CA GLY A 414 7.81 -18.97 2.92
C GLY A 414 8.18 -18.26 1.61
N ASN A 415 7.19 -17.76 0.88
CA ASN A 415 7.34 -16.92 -0.31
C ASN A 415 6.33 -15.76 -0.20
N VAL A 416 6.77 -14.62 0.34
CA VAL A 416 5.92 -13.43 0.52
C VAL A 416 5.80 -12.65 -0.80
N ILE A 417 4.58 -12.28 -1.20
CA ILE A 417 4.34 -11.55 -2.47
C ILE A 417 5.13 -10.22 -2.51
N ALA A 418 6.00 -10.12 -3.51
CA ALA A 418 6.95 -9.02 -3.68
C ALA A 418 6.72 -8.17 -4.95
N SER A 419 5.64 -8.42 -5.70
CA SER A 419 5.33 -7.68 -6.93
C SER A 419 4.86 -6.26 -6.59
N ASN A 420 5.50 -5.23 -7.18
CA ASN A 420 5.19 -3.82 -6.91
C ASN A 420 5.18 -3.50 -5.39
N ASN A 421 4.37 -2.54 -4.94
CA ASN A 421 4.26 -2.20 -3.52
C ASN A 421 3.49 -3.22 -2.65
N HIS A 422 3.14 -4.42 -3.12
CA HIS A 422 2.45 -5.42 -2.28
C HIS A 422 3.18 -5.69 -0.97
N ARG A 423 4.51 -5.84 -1.00
CA ARG A 423 5.28 -6.18 0.20
C ARG A 423 5.19 -5.10 1.29
N LYS A 424 5.13 -3.81 0.93
CA LYS A 424 4.92 -2.71 1.88
C LYS A 424 3.51 -2.71 2.52
N HIS A 425 2.60 -3.53 2.03
CA HIS A 425 1.23 -3.65 2.54
C HIS A 425 0.99 -4.98 3.26
N VAL A 426 1.51 -6.09 2.75
CA VAL A 426 1.29 -7.42 3.37
C VAL A 426 2.32 -7.79 4.44
N ASP A 427 3.49 -7.14 4.47
CA ASP A 427 4.63 -7.48 5.36
C ASP A 427 5.06 -6.26 6.19
N ALA A 428 4.66 -6.23 7.47
CA ALA A 428 4.95 -5.13 8.39
C ALA A 428 6.46 -4.93 8.64
N SER A 429 7.28 -5.97 8.44
CA SER A 429 8.74 -5.88 8.55
C SER A 429 9.36 -5.11 7.37
N TYR A 430 8.63 -5.00 6.25
CA TYR A 430 9.03 -4.24 5.06
C TYR A 430 8.46 -2.82 5.04
N ASN A 431 7.54 -2.50 5.95
CA ASN A 431 6.98 -1.16 6.12
C ASN A 431 6.66 -0.86 7.58
N GLY A 432 7.66 -0.35 8.30
CA GLY A 432 7.51 0.16 9.67
C GLY A 432 6.55 1.36 9.81
N GLY A 433 5.98 1.88 8.72
CA GLY A 433 4.89 2.86 8.74
C GLY A 433 3.48 2.24 8.79
N LEU A 434 3.34 0.91 8.77
CA LEU A 434 2.04 0.22 8.75
C LEU A 434 1.65 -0.47 10.07
N GLY A 435 2.64 -0.95 10.84
CA GLY A 435 2.44 -1.64 12.12
C GLY A 435 2.07 -3.13 11.96
N THR A 436 1.01 -3.44 11.19
CA THR A 436 0.53 -4.81 10.93
C THR A 436 0.24 -5.03 9.44
N GLY A 437 0.58 -6.19 8.89
CA GLY A 437 0.28 -6.53 7.49
C GLY A 437 -1.23 -6.52 7.18
N ILE A 438 -1.59 -5.92 6.06
CA ILE A 438 -2.95 -5.90 5.50
C ILE A 438 -3.23 -7.24 4.80
N GLY A 439 -4.40 -7.82 5.07
CA GLY A 439 -4.85 -9.06 4.43
C GLY A 439 -5.37 -8.84 3.01
N CYS A 440 -5.25 -9.85 2.14
CA CYS A 440 -5.58 -9.76 0.72
C CYS A 440 -7.05 -9.36 0.47
N VAL A 441 -7.96 -9.85 1.31
CA VAL A 441 -9.41 -9.55 1.25
C VAL A 441 -9.74 -8.07 1.52
N GLU A 442 -8.87 -7.31 2.19
CA GLU A 442 -9.08 -5.88 2.44
C GLU A 442 -9.05 -5.04 1.15
N CYS A 443 -8.45 -5.58 0.08
CA CYS A 443 -8.28 -4.93 -1.24
C CYS A 443 -8.78 -5.76 -2.43
N HIS A 444 -8.87 -7.09 -2.31
CA HIS A 444 -9.25 -8.02 -3.38
C HIS A 444 -10.49 -8.87 -3.02
N ALA A 445 -11.43 -8.30 -2.28
CA ALA A 445 -12.67 -8.96 -1.84
C ALA A 445 -13.51 -9.60 -2.96
N PRO A 446 -13.52 -9.14 -4.23
CA PRO A 446 -14.21 -9.85 -5.30
C PRO A 446 -13.64 -11.25 -5.57
N THR A 447 -12.34 -11.46 -5.29
CA THR A 447 -11.58 -12.64 -5.70
C THR A 447 -11.26 -13.57 -4.53
N VAL A 448 -10.96 -13.02 -3.35
CA VAL A 448 -10.52 -13.79 -2.17
C VAL A 448 -11.37 -13.51 -0.93
N SER A 449 -11.61 -14.54 -0.13
CA SER A 449 -12.28 -14.45 1.18
C SER A 449 -11.29 -14.42 2.36
N GLY A 450 -10.00 -14.63 2.10
CA GLY A 450 -8.92 -14.58 3.06
C GLY A 450 -7.56 -14.64 2.38
N ASN A 451 -6.47 -14.58 3.15
CA ASN A 451 -5.11 -14.41 2.61
C ASN A 451 -4.61 -15.57 1.73
N LEU A 452 -5.19 -16.77 1.88
CA LEU A 452 -4.86 -17.97 1.11
C LEU A 452 -6.11 -18.65 0.51
N THR A 453 -7.25 -17.95 0.48
CA THR A 453 -8.56 -18.54 0.13
C THR A 453 -9.22 -17.76 -0.99
N ILE A 454 -9.28 -18.37 -2.18
CA ILE A 454 -10.01 -17.84 -3.34
C ILE A 454 -11.52 -18.03 -3.10
N ALA A 455 -12.28 -16.94 -3.21
CA ALA A 455 -13.73 -16.92 -3.10
C ALA A 455 -14.39 -17.12 -4.47
N ASP A 456 -13.88 -16.44 -5.50
CA ASP A 456 -14.35 -16.53 -6.88
C ASP A 456 -13.16 -16.89 -7.78
N LYS A 457 -13.14 -18.17 -8.20
CA LYS A 457 -12.07 -18.69 -9.05
C LYS A 457 -12.13 -18.15 -10.48
N ALA A 458 -13.31 -17.78 -10.97
CA ALA A 458 -13.47 -17.25 -12.32
C ALA A 458 -12.89 -15.84 -12.40
N ARG A 459 -13.11 -15.02 -11.37
CA ARG A 459 -12.42 -13.73 -11.19
C ARG A 459 -10.91 -13.90 -10.99
N HIS A 460 -10.46 -14.93 -10.28
CA HIS A 460 -9.01 -15.16 -10.10
C HIS A 460 -8.26 -15.37 -11.42
N VAL A 461 -8.92 -15.84 -12.49
CA VAL A 461 -8.31 -16.08 -13.82
C VAL A 461 -8.89 -15.21 -14.94
N ASN A 462 -9.62 -14.13 -14.63
CA ASN A 462 -10.32 -13.31 -15.63
C ASN A 462 -9.42 -12.37 -16.45
N ARG A 463 -8.09 -12.37 -16.22
CA ARG A 463 -7.08 -11.42 -16.75
C ARG A 463 -7.15 -9.98 -16.20
N PHE A 464 -7.98 -9.72 -15.19
CA PHE A 464 -8.02 -8.46 -14.45
C PHE A 464 -7.45 -8.63 -13.04
N LYS A 465 -7.09 -7.50 -12.43
CA LYS A 465 -6.62 -7.44 -11.03
C LYS A 465 -7.74 -6.81 -10.20
N ASP A 466 -8.82 -7.57 -10.03
CA ASP A 466 -10.05 -7.13 -9.36
C ASP A 466 -9.76 -6.50 -8.00
N TYR A 467 -10.26 -5.29 -7.78
CA TYR A 467 -9.84 -4.43 -6.68
C TYR A 467 -11.04 -3.74 -6.02
N SER A 468 -11.49 -4.30 -4.90
CA SER A 468 -12.41 -3.66 -3.96
C SER A 468 -12.33 -4.34 -2.59
N GLY A 469 -12.73 -3.63 -1.54
CA GLY A 469 -12.61 -4.06 -0.15
C GLY A 469 -12.54 -2.86 0.80
N GLN A 470 -12.52 -3.09 2.11
CA GLN A 470 -12.62 -2.00 3.10
C GLN A 470 -11.40 -1.05 3.12
N ARG A 471 -10.24 -1.47 2.59
CA ARG A 471 -9.03 -0.63 2.48
C ARG A 471 -8.65 -0.28 1.05
N ALA A 472 -9.37 -0.77 0.04
CA ALA A 472 -9.10 -0.54 -1.37
C ALA A 472 -9.08 0.97 -1.72
N GLY A 473 -10.14 1.70 -1.37
CA GLY A 473 -10.30 3.09 -1.80
C GLY A 473 -10.33 3.21 -3.33
N THR A 474 -9.70 4.27 -3.89
CA THR A 474 -9.71 4.52 -5.34
C THR A 474 -8.29 4.52 -5.92
N ILE A 475 -8.06 3.65 -6.91
CA ILE A 475 -6.88 3.68 -7.79
C ILE A 475 -7.25 4.41 -9.09
N ALA A 476 -6.46 5.43 -9.45
CA ALA A 476 -6.54 6.11 -10.75
C ALA A 476 -5.14 6.19 -11.37
N ALA A 477 -5.00 5.78 -12.63
CA ALA A 477 -3.72 5.71 -13.36
C ALA A 477 -2.58 4.98 -12.59
N GLY A 478 -2.91 4.00 -11.75
CA GLY A 478 -1.96 3.26 -10.91
C GLY A 478 -1.62 3.92 -9.57
N THR A 479 -2.19 5.09 -9.25
CA THR A 479 -1.97 5.82 -8.00
C THR A 479 -3.16 5.68 -7.05
N CYS A 480 -2.89 5.40 -5.77
CA CYS A 480 -3.91 5.31 -4.73
C CYS A 480 -4.27 6.69 -4.17
N SER A 481 -5.56 6.95 -3.93
CA SER A 481 -6.07 8.21 -3.38
C SER A 481 -7.37 8.00 -2.59
N ASN A 482 -7.75 8.99 -1.77
CA ASN A 482 -8.97 8.96 -0.94
C ASN A 482 -9.08 7.73 -0.01
N VAL A 483 -7.95 7.30 0.56
CA VAL A 483 -7.86 6.14 1.48
C VAL A 483 -7.50 6.64 2.88
N TYR A 484 -8.12 6.10 3.94
CA TYR A 484 -7.81 6.49 5.33
C TYR A 484 -6.31 6.33 5.65
N CYS A 485 -5.70 5.21 5.23
CA CYS A 485 -4.26 4.92 5.40
C CYS A 485 -3.34 5.86 4.59
N HIS A 486 -3.89 6.68 3.71
CA HIS A 486 -3.20 7.68 2.89
C HIS A 486 -3.75 9.08 3.19
N SER A 487 -3.91 9.38 4.49
CA SER A 487 -4.46 10.63 4.99
C SER A 487 -3.74 11.14 6.24
N SER A 488 -4.08 12.35 6.67
CA SER A 488 -3.59 12.92 7.93
C SER A 488 -4.06 12.22 9.20
N GLY A 489 -4.96 11.23 9.11
CA GLY A 489 -5.53 10.51 10.26
C GLY A 489 -6.48 11.35 11.12
N GLN A 490 -6.81 12.58 10.70
CA GLN A 490 -7.65 13.53 11.44
C GLN A 490 -9.14 13.31 11.12
N ARG A 491 -10.05 13.76 12.01
CA ARG A 491 -11.51 13.67 11.81
C ARG A 491 -12.00 14.43 10.56
N SER A 492 -11.24 15.41 10.08
CA SER A 492 -11.34 15.95 8.73
C SER A 492 -10.04 15.58 8.01
N PRO A 493 -9.96 14.40 7.36
CA PRO A 493 -8.71 13.90 6.81
C PRO A 493 -8.26 14.74 5.61
N ALA A 494 -7.01 15.18 5.63
CA ALA A 494 -6.33 15.67 4.43
C ALA A 494 -5.68 14.46 3.75
N TYR A 495 -6.19 14.08 2.59
CA TYR A 495 -5.65 12.95 1.83
C TYR A 495 -4.30 13.30 1.17
N ARG A 496 -3.52 12.26 0.88
CA ARG A 496 -2.25 12.32 0.17
C ARG A 496 -2.36 11.51 -1.10
N THR A 497 -2.01 12.12 -2.23
CA THR A 497 -1.69 11.41 -3.47
C THR A 497 -0.38 10.67 -3.23
N MET A 498 -0.41 9.34 -3.27
CA MET A 498 0.80 8.52 -3.14
C MET A 498 1.55 8.44 -4.46
N VAL A 499 2.75 7.85 -4.43
CA VAL A 499 3.46 7.45 -5.65
C VAL A 499 2.69 6.34 -6.39
N PRO A 500 2.93 6.13 -7.69
CA PRO A 500 2.36 5.01 -8.42
C PRO A 500 2.66 3.66 -7.75
N TRP A 501 1.75 2.69 -7.88
CA TRP A 501 1.87 1.39 -7.21
C TRP A 501 3.17 0.64 -7.53
N SER A 502 3.80 0.92 -8.68
CA SER A 502 5.08 0.37 -9.11
C SER A 502 6.32 1.01 -8.47
N ASP A 503 6.23 2.17 -7.82
CA ASP A 503 7.38 2.79 -7.13
C ASP A 503 7.69 2.07 -5.80
N THR A 504 8.57 1.08 -5.88
CA THR A 504 9.08 0.35 -4.72
C THR A 504 10.14 1.12 -3.92
N ALA A 505 10.69 2.22 -4.43
CA ALA A 505 11.77 2.97 -3.80
C ALA A 505 11.27 3.97 -2.72
N THR A 506 10.18 4.70 -2.98
CA THR A 506 9.70 5.73 -2.03
C THR A 506 9.21 5.13 -0.71
N THR A 507 9.65 5.72 0.40
CA THR A 507 9.22 5.41 1.78
C THR A 507 8.61 6.65 2.44
N TYR A 508 7.65 6.45 3.34
CA TYR A 508 6.92 7.52 4.01
C TYR A 508 7.16 7.50 5.52
N GLY A 509 7.42 8.68 6.09
CA GLY A 509 7.53 8.89 7.53
C GLY A 509 6.30 9.62 8.10
N CYS A 510 6.27 9.83 9.42
CA CYS A 510 5.14 10.46 10.10
C CYS A 510 4.76 11.84 9.51
N SER A 511 5.75 12.64 9.10
CA SER A 511 5.57 13.97 8.46
C SER A 511 5.10 13.92 7.00
N SER A 512 5.14 12.78 6.33
CA SER A 512 4.60 12.64 4.97
C SER A 512 3.06 12.66 4.99
N CYS A 513 2.47 12.03 6.01
CA CYS A 513 1.02 11.87 6.15
C CYS A 513 0.41 12.82 7.18
N HIS A 514 0.97 12.91 8.39
CA HIS A 514 0.51 13.82 9.43
C HIS A 514 1.13 15.22 9.30
N GLY A 515 0.73 16.18 10.14
CA GLY A 515 1.17 17.58 10.00
C GLY A 515 0.67 18.26 8.71
N ALA A 516 -0.42 17.74 8.14
CA ALA A 516 -0.71 17.84 6.72
C ALA A 516 -1.24 19.18 6.20
N SER A 517 -1.63 20.11 7.09
CA SER A 517 -2.33 21.33 6.68
C SER A 517 -1.38 22.33 6.05
N THR A 518 -1.53 22.56 4.75
CA THR A 518 -0.88 23.65 3.99
C THR A 518 -1.75 24.91 3.91
N ALA A 519 -3.05 24.81 4.23
CA ALA A 519 -4.01 25.89 4.18
C ALA A 519 -4.98 25.80 5.37
N GLY A 520 -4.58 26.38 6.50
CA GLY A 520 -5.47 26.78 7.59
C GLY A 520 -5.33 28.29 7.83
N PRO A 521 -6.33 28.95 8.45
CA PRO A 521 -6.27 30.39 8.71
C PRO A 521 -5.09 30.75 9.63
N ALA A 522 -4.66 32.02 9.54
CA ALA A 522 -3.48 32.55 10.20
C ALA A 522 -3.32 32.07 11.67
N GLY A 523 -2.13 31.59 12.01
CA GLY A 523 -1.81 31.00 13.31
C GLY A 523 -1.48 29.50 13.28
N VAL A 524 -1.74 28.80 12.17
CA VAL A 524 -1.27 27.41 11.99
C VAL A 524 0.25 27.39 11.83
N PHE A 525 0.92 26.56 12.64
CA PHE A 525 2.36 26.33 12.51
C PHE A 525 2.68 25.32 11.39
N VAL A 526 3.88 25.40 10.81
CA VAL A 526 4.40 24.36 9.90
C VAL A 526 4.84 23.16 10.73
N SER A 527 4.27 21.99 10.46
CA SER A 527 4.65 20.75 11.14
C SER A 527 6.08 20.34 10.79
N ARG A 528 6.87 19.92 11.77
CA ARG A 528 8.29 19.57 11.56
C ARG A 528 8.57 18.07 11.62
N PHE A 529 7.79 17.33 12.41
CA PHE A 529 7.97 15.90 12.68
C PHE A 529 6.69 15.10 12.40
N GLY A 530 5.68 15.73 11.78
CA GLY A 530 4.35 15.16 11.56
C GLY A 530 3.39 15.46 12.72
N GLU A 531 3.78 16.27 13.70
CA GLU A 531 2.89 16.66 14.77
C GLU A 531 1.67 17.43 14.23
N PRO A 532 0.42 17.09 14.62
CA PRO A 532 -0.79 17.65 14.02
C PRO A 532 -0.86 19.18 14.13
N ASN A 533 -0.95 19.86 12.98
CA ASN A 533 -0.91 21.32 12.87
C ASN A 533 -2.28 21.95 12.58
N TYR A 534 -3.19 21.88 13.55
CA TYR A 534 -4.47 22.62 13.52
C TYR A 534 -4.59 23.59 14.69
N ASN A 535 -5.28 24.72 14.48
CA ASN A 535 -5.50 25.72 15.51
C ASN A 535 -6.41 25.20 16.64
N ASN A 536 -6.25 25.76 17.84
CA ASN A 536 -7.27 25.64 18.88
C ASN A 536 -8.52 26.41 18.43
N TYR A 537 -9.67 25.75 18.38
CA TYR A 537 -10.94 26.34 17.95
C TYR A 537 -12.12 25.71 18.70
N SER A 538 -13.03 26.54 19.19
CA SER A 538 -14.23 26.11 19.93
C SER A 538 -15.44 26.86 19.41
N SER A 539 -16.41 26.13 18.88
CA SER A 539 -17.80 26.55 18.63
C SER A 539 -18.75 25.53 19.26
N ALA A 540 -20.07 25.74 19.14
CA ALA A 540 -21.07 24.76 19.61
C ALA A 540 -20.82 23.36 19.00
N ASP A 541 -20.60 23.31 17.68
CA ASP A 541 -20.54 22.05 16.92
C ASP A 541 -19.13 21.49 16.73
N ARG A 542 -18.08 22.31 16.96
CA ARG A 542 -16.67 21.93 16.69
C ARG A 542 -15.74 22.32 17.82
N ASN A 543 -14.95 21.35 18.26
CA ASN A 543 -14.02 21.47 19.38
C ASN A 543 -12.66 20.88 19.00
N TRP A 544 -11.77 21.71 18.47
CA TRP A 544 -10.41 21.37 18.07
C TRP A 544 -9.41 21.86 19.12
N PHE A 545 -8.62 20.95 19.68
CA PHE A 545 -7.69 21.24 20.77
C PHE A 545 -6.30 20.67 20.50
N ASN A 546 -5.30 21.55 20.46
CA ASN A 546 -3.94 21.24 20.08
C ASN A 546 -2.94 21.77 21.12
N SER A 547 -1.92 20.98 21.42
CA SER A 547 -0.79 21.37 22.26
C SER A 547 0.50 20.62 21.90
N HIS A 548 0.68 20.18 20.65
CA HIS A 548 1.92 19.51 20.22
C HIS A 548 3.10 20.50 20.18
N ASN A 549 3.31 21.20 19.05
CA ASN A 549 4.32 22.25 18.92
C ASN A 549 3.82 23.56 19.57
N PRO A 550 4.64 24.32 20.33
CA PRO A 550 5.99 24.04 20.84
C PRO A 550 6.02 23.47 22.28
N LYS A 551 4.87 23.03 22.81
CA LYS A 551 4.70 22.65 24.22
C LYS A 551 5.21 21.24 24.54
N HIS A 552 4.87 20.25 23.71
CA HIS A 552 5.15 18.81 23.94
C HIS A 552 5.85 18.12 22.77
N VAL A 553 6.04 18.79 21.62
CA VAL A 553 6.85 18.29 20.50
C VAL A 553 7.85 19.35 20.07
N ARG A 554 9.13 18.98 20.12
CA ARG A 554 10.34 19.74 19.77
C ARG A 554 11.35 18.88 19.00
N SER A 555 11.33 17.56 19.24
CA SER A 555 11.97 16.52 18.42
C SER A 555 10.94 15.48 17.97
N ALA A 556 11.29 14.61 17.01
CA ALA A 556 10.44 13.47 16.65
C ALA A 556 10.27 12.50 17.83
N GLY A 557 11.34 12.21 18.58
CA GLY A 557 11.34 11.24 19.67
C GLY A 557 10.30 11.53 20.76
N ASP A 558 9.96 12.82 20.95
CA ASP A 558 8.98 13.31 21.93
C ASP A 558 7.60 12.62 21.75
N CYS A 559 7.24 12.23 20.53
CA CYS A 559 6.01 11.50 20.23
C CYS A 559 5.87 10.21 21.05
N SER A 560 6.98 9.53 21.34
CA SER A 560 7.00 8.29 22.14
C SER A 560 6.57 8.52 23.60
N THR A 561 6.69 9.74 24.12
CA THR A 561 6.27 10.10 25.48
C THR A 561 4.79 9.83 25.71
N CYS A 562 3.95 10.10 24.70
CA CYS A 562 2.49 10.02 24.77
C CYS A 562 1.89 8.94 23.86
N HIS A 563 2.65 8.40 22.90
CA HIS A 563 2.18 7.41 21.92
C HIS A 563 3.07 6.16 21.90
N ALA A 564 3.58 5.72 23.06
CA ALA A 564 4.53 4.63 23.21
C ALA A 564 4.08 3.30 22.58
N GLY A 565 2.78 3.01 22.61
CA GLY A 565 2.18 1.84 21.97
C GLY A 565 2.06 1.94 20.44
N THR A 566 2.22 3.15 19.89
CA THR A 566 2.18 3.42 18.44
C THR A 566 3.61 3.61 17.89
N THR A 567 4.48 4.34 18.60
CA THR A 567 5.89 4.59 18.23
C THR A 567 6.80 4.74 19.46
N GLN A 568 8.02 4.21 19.36
CA GLN A 568 9.05 4.35 20.40
C GLN A 568 10.14 5.39 20.06
N ASN A 569 10.15 5.91 18.83
CA ASN A 569 11.20 6.82 18.33
C ASN A 569 10.66 8.03 17.53
N GLY A 570 9.34 8.09 17.27
CA GLY A 570 8.69 9.15 16.51
C GLY A 570 8.94 9.17 15.00
N VAL A 571 9.63 8.16 14.46
CA VAL A 571 9.95 8.05 13.02
C VAL A 571 9.47 6.74 12.40
N SER A 572 9.27 5.69 13.21
CA SER A 572 8.68 4.41 12.81
C SER A 572 7.66 3.92 13.85
N LEU A 573 6.73 3.06 13.44
CA LEU A 573 5.79 2.44 14.37
C LEU A 573 6.44 1.31 15.18
N VAL A 574 5.77 0.91 16.26
CA VAL A 574 6.08 -0.33 16.98
C VAL A 574 5.67 -1.53 16.11
N PRO A 575 6.57 -2.51 15.84
CA PRO A 575 6.22 -3.71 15.08
C PRO A 575 5.03 -4.45 15.70
N GLY A 576 4.05 -4.82 14.87
CA GLY A 576 2.82 -5.47 15.30
C GLY A 576 1.75 -4.53 15.89
N THR A 577 1.96 -3.21 15.96
CA THR A 577 0.97 -2.32 16.57
C THR A 577 -0.29 -2.15 15.72
N THR A 578 -1.44 -2.47 16.33
CA THR A 578 -2.76 -2.15 15.79
C THR A 578 -3.17 -0.70 16.05
N LEU A 579 -2.44 0.03 16.90
CA LEU A 579 -2.79 1.38 17.40
C LEU A 579 -2.48 2.53 16.43
N HIS A 580 -2.09 2.24 15.19
CA HIS A 580 -1.96 3.25 14.14
C HIS A 580 -3.17 3.25 13.19
N ALA A 581 -3.56 2.08 12.69
CA ALA A 581 -4.59 1.93 11.66
C ALA A 581 -6.01 1.62 12.20
N ASN A 582 -6.27 1.84 13.50
CA ASN A 582 -7.56 1.53 14.14
C ASN A 582 -8.60 2.67 14.12
N THR A 583 -8.32 3.79 13.44
CA THR A 583 -9.14 5.02 13.39
C THR A 583 -9.29 5.81 14.71
N GLN A 584 -8.60 5.43 15.78
CA GLN A 584 -8.70 6.07 17.10
C GLN A 584 -7.47 6.94 17.44
N LYS A 585 -7.63 7.85 18.41
CA LYS A 585 -6.51 8.65 18.97
C LYS A 585 -5.91 7.93 20.18
N ASN A 586 -5.05 6.95 19.92
CA ASN A 586 -4.45 6.14 20.97
C ASN A 586 -3.36 6.94 21.71
N VAL A 587 -3.57 7.21 23.00
CA VAL A 587 -2.58 7.82 23.90
C VAL A 587 -2.14 6.76 24.90
N THR A 588 -0.86 6.46 24.91
CA THR A 588 -0.22 5.45 25.76
C THR A 588 1.10 6.04 26.22
N PHE A 589 1.16 6.46 27.48
CA PHE A 589 2.34 7.13 28.02
C PHE A 589 3.52 6.15 28.15
N ASN A 590 4.71 6.59 27.76
CA ASN A 590 5.94 5.92 28.16
C ASN A 590 6.16 6.23 29.65
N THR A 591 5.89 5.26 30.54
CA THR A 591 5.95 5.45 32.00
C THR A 591 7.36 5.82 32.50
N ALA A 592 8.42 5.44 31.80
CA ALA A 592 9.80 5.80 32.13
C ALA A 592 10.13 7.28 31.83
N VAL A 593 9.38 7.94 30.94
CA VAL A 593 9.60 9.35 30.53
C VAL A 593 8.52 10.26 31.11
N ALA A 594 7.25 9.89 31.00
CA ALA A 594 6.12 10.67 31.48
C ALA A 594 6.00 10.68 33.02
N GLY A 595 6.48 9.62 33.67
CA GLY A 595 6.57 9.44 35.11
C GLY A 595 5.23 9.45 35.87
N GLY A 596 5.30 9.10 37.16
CA GLY A 596 4.16 9.07 38.08
C GLY A 596 3.42 7.73 38.12
N ASN A 597 2.44 7.61 39.02
CA ASN A 597 1.73 6.35 39.26
C ASN A 597 0.51 6.24 38.33
N SER A 598 0.61 5.42 37.29
CA SER A 598 -0.41 5.26 36.23
C SER A 598 -0.78 6.60 35.53
N PRO A 599 0.15 7.25 34.82
CA PRO A 599 -0.13 8.44 34.02
C PRO A 599 -1.19 8.14 32.95
N SER A 600 -2.20 9.00 32.82
CA SER A 600 -3.33 8.78 31.90
C SER A 600 -3.84 10.05 31.23
N TYR A 601 -4.49 9.89 30.08
CA TYR A 601 -5.18 10.96 29.35
C TYR A 601 -6.61 10.51 29.02
N ASN A 602 -7.60 11.29 29.44
CA ASN A 602 -9.00 11.04 29.18
C ASN A 602 -9.47 11.90 28.00
N ASP A 603 -9.74 11.30 26.83
CA ASP A 603 -10.01 12.06 25.59
C ASP A 603 -11.33 12.85 25.60
N LEU A 604 -12.33 12.43 26.38
CA LEU A 604 -13.62 13.11 26.50
C LEU A 604 -13.47 14.46 27.24
N SER A 605 -12.88 14.43 28.44
CA SER A 605 -12.58 15.62 29.24
C SER A 605 -11.34 16.38 28.77
N ARG A 606 -10.50 15.70 27.97
CA ARG A 606 -9.19 16.13 27.47
C ARG A 606 -8.18 16.44 28.57
N ARG A 607 -8.29 15.80 29.74
CA ARG A 607 -7.37 16.00 30.87
C ARG A 607 -6.28 14.95 30.92
N CYS A 608 -5.07 15.38 31.26
CA CYS A 608 -3.99 14.51 31.75
C CYS A 608 -4.13 14.33 33.26
N THR A 609 -3.75 13.15 33.79
CA THR A 609 -3.67 12.86 35.23
C THR A 609 -2.42 12.05 35.55
N ASN A 610 -1.89 12.19 36.77
CA ASN A 610 -0.73 11.46 37.29
C ASN A 610 0.57 11.53 36.46
N VAL A 611 0.68 12.49 35.53
CA VAL A 611 1.89 12.75 34.73
C VAL A 611 2.90 13.56 35.55
N TYR A 612 4.12 13.06 35.69
CA TYR A 612 5.17 13.72 36.50
C TYR A 612 5.56 15.11 35.98
N CYS A 613 5.63 15.30 34.66
CA CYS A 613 5.86 16.62 34.03
C CYS A 613 4.69 17.62 34.24
N HIS A 614 3.62 17.21 34.92
CA HIS A 614 2.51 18.06 35.38
C HIS A 614 2.34 17.97 36.92
N SER A 615 3.41 17.68 37.64
CA SER A 615 3.44 17.64 39.11
C SER A 615 4.27 18.79 39.70
N ASN A 616 4.24 18.90 41.03
CA ASN A 616 5.11 19.80 41.81
C ASN A 616 6.59 19.38 41.86
N GLY A 617 7.04 18.43 41.02
CA GLY A 617 8.44 17.96 40.90
C GLY A 617 8.98 17.15 42.08
N ARG A 618 8.54 17.45 43.30
CA ARG A 618 9.04 16.87 44.55
C ARG A 618 8.75 15.37 44.63
N GLN A 619 9.79 14.56 44.80
CA GLN A 619 9.63 13.09 44.78
C GLN A 619 8.66 12.55 45.85
N THR A 620 8.61 13.17 47.04
CA THR A 620 7.69 12.84 48.15
C THR A 620 6.56 13.86 48.25
N GLY A 621 5.32 13.40 48.42
CA GLY A 621 4.15 14.28 48.45
C GLY A 621 3.84 14.93 47.09
N ARG A 622 3.92 14.14 46.01
CA ARG A 622 3.65 14.57 44.64
C ARG A 622 2.21 15.07 44.50
N ALA A 623 2.04 16.36 44.26
CA ALA A 623 0.78 16.95 43.85
C ALA A 623 0.76 17.04 42.32
N TYR A 624 -0.22 16.40 41.68
CA TYR A 624 -0.39 16.42 40.22
C TYR A 624 -1.46 17.44 39.82
N ALA A 625 -1.10 18.38 38.96
CA ALA A 625 -2.07 19.17 38.23
C ALA A 625 -2.82 18.27 37.22
N THR A 626 -4.06 18.63 36.89
CA THR A 626 -4.85 17.93 35.85
C THR A 626 -5.14 18.84 34.65
N PRO A 627 -4.09 19.29 33.92
CA PRO A 627 -4.25 20.25 32.85
C PRO A 627 -5.06 19.67 31.70
N ARG A 628 -5.79 20.55 31.01
CA ARG A 628 -6.58 20.22 29.81
C ARG A 628 -5.76 20.45 28.55
N TRP A 629 -5.70 19.45 27.68
CA TRP A 629 -5.08 19.55 26.35
C TRP A 629 -5.76 20.64 25.51
N GLY A 630 -4.95 21.47 24.83
CA GLY A 630 -5.44 22.69 24.17
C GLY A 630 -5.72 23.86 25.11
N GLY A 631 -5.52 23.71 26.42
CA GLY A 631 -5.67 24.79 27.41
C GLY A 631 -4.56 25.84 27.36
N SER A 632 -4.72 26.85 28.23
CA SER A 632 -3.73 27.90 28.47
C SER A 632 -2.36 27.35 28.88
N ALA A 633 -1.30 28.13 28.63
CA ALA A 633 0.03 27.81 29.14
C ALA A 633 0.02 27.80 30.68
N GLN A 634 0.70 26.82 31.26
CA GLN A 634 0.92 26.77 32.70
C GLN A 634 2.04 27.74 33.08
N ASN A 635 1.91 28.44 34.21
CA ASN A 635 2.95 29.30 34.77
C ASN A 635 3.63 28.61 35.96
N CYS A 636 4.66 29.23 36.55
CA CYS A 636 5.43 28.65 37.66
C CYS A 636 4.54 28.20 38.84
N ASN A 637 3.46 28.93 39.12
CA ASN A 637 2.53 28.66 40.22
C ASN A 637 1.66 27.39 39.99
N ALA A 638 1.61 26.86 38.77
CA ALA A 638 0.91 25.60 38.48
C ALA A 638 1.64 24.36 39.03
N CYS A 639 2.98 24.45 39.20
CA CYS A 639 3.80 23.39 39.78
C CYS A 639 4.29 23.75 41.19
N HIS A 640 4.68 25.01 41.43
CA HIS A 640 5.19 25.49 42.71
C HIS A 640 4.35 26.69 43.21
N PRO A 641 3.29 26.47 43.99
CA PRO A 641 2.46 27.54 44.54
C PRO A 641 3.29 28.50 45.40
N ILE A 642 3.30 29.80 45.05
CA ILE A 642 4.19 30.79 45.69
C ILE A 642 3.94 30.90 47.20
N ALA A 643 2.68 30.74 47.64
CA ALA A 643 2.31 30.73 49.07
C ALA A 643 2.83 29.52 49.86
N GLY A 644 3.33 28.47 49.19
CA GLY A 644 3.91 27.28 49.82
C GLY A 644 5.45 27.27 49.86
N LEU A 645 6.12 28.34 49.41
CA LEU A 645 7.59 28.41 49.37
C LEU A 645 8.18 28.74 50.74
N GLY A 646 8.79 27.73 51.38
CA GLY A 646 9.43 27.86 52.70
C GLY A 646 10.76 28.63 52.70
N GLY A 647 11.20 29.04 53.89
CA GLY A 647 12.42 29.83 54.08
C GLY A 647 12.28 31.28 53.58
N ALA A 648 13.40 31.93 53.25
CA ALA A 648 13.46 33.35 52.95
C ALA A 648 12.84 33.79 51.61
N HIS A 649 12.11 32.93 50.89
CA HIS A 649 11.44 33.26 49.62
C HIS A 649 10.57 34.52 49.73
N GLY A 650 9.74 34.61 50.78
CA GLY A 650 8.84 35.76 50.98
C GLY A 650 9.55 37.12 51.10
N ILE A 651 10.82 37.13 51.55
CA ILE A 651 11.65 38.34 51.63
C ILE A 651 12.13 38.76 50.23
N HIS A 652 12.48 37.80 49.37
CA HIS A 652 13.18 38.04 48.11
C HIS A 652 12.26 38.17 46.88
N VAL A 653 11.12 37.46 46.85
CA VAL A 653 10.18 37.51 45.71
C VAL A 653 9.03 38.50 45.90
N GLY A 654 8.77 38.96 47.13
CA GLY A 654 7.82 40.05 47.43
C GLY A 654 6.41 39.86 46.85
N GLY A 655 5.90 38.62 46.86
CA GLY A 655 4.60 38.23 46.30
C GLY A 655 4.53 38.18 44.76
N MET A 656 5.66 38.30 44.05
CA MET A 656 5.67 38.25 42.59
C MET A 656 5.36 36.84 42.06
N ILE A 657 4.56 36.79 40.99
CA ILE A 657 4.34 35.60 40.17
C ILE A 657 5.02 35.82 38.81
N PRO A 658 6.19 35.23 38.55
CA PRO A 658 6.81 35.27 37.22
C PRO A 658 5.92 34.56 36.20
N THR A 659 5.58 35.26 35.12
CA THR A 659 4.85 34.70 33.97
C THR A 659 5.77 33.94 33.02
N PHE A 660 7.09 34.12 33.16
CA PHE A 660 8.13 33.41 32.41
C PHE A 660 9.28 32.99 33.32
N TYR A 661 9.99 31.96 32.87
CA TYR A 661 10.84 31.10 33.67
C TYR A 661 12.26 31.65 33.86
N ALA A 662 12.96 32.01 32.78
CA ALA A 662 14.32 32.57 32.78
C ALA A 662 14.39 34.04 33.27
N TYR A 663 13.55 34.40 34.25
CA TYR A 663 13.43 35.74 34.77
C TYR A 663 14.53 36.02 35.80
N THR A 664 15.59 36.71 35.36
CA THR A 664 16.67 37.27 36.20
C THR A 664 16.34 38.68 36.73
N GLY A 665 15.10 39.13 36.53
CA GLY A 665 14.69 40.52 36.76
C GLY A 665 14.91 41.00 38.20
N ASN A 666 15.21 42.29 38.29
CA ASN A 666 15.42 43.04 39.53
C ASN A 666 14.39 44.17 39.57
N HIS A 667 13.25 43.95 40.26
CA HIS A 667 12.17 44.94 40.37
C HIS A 667 11.68 45.17 41.83
N PRO A 668 12.56 45.34 42.84
CA PRO A 668 12.15 45.92 44.12
C PRO A 668 11.34 47.21 43.95
N VAL A 669 10.39 47.43 44.85
CA VAL A 669 9.51 48.60 44.84
C VAL A 669 9.09 48.96 46.25
N GLY A 670 9.40 50.19 46.69
CA GLY A 670 9.12 50.67 48.03
C GLY A 670 9.68 49.72 49.10
N ALA A 671 8.81 49.25 49.98
CA ALA A 671 9.18 48.35 51.08
C ALA A 671 9.31 46.85 50.68
N ALA A 672 9.36 46.48 49.40
CA ALA A 672 9.47 45.08 48.94
C ALA A 672 10.68 44.84 48.02
N TYR A 673 11.39 43.73 48.20
CA TYR A 673 12.30 43.20 47.19
C TYR A 673 11.53 42.25 46.26
N ARG A 674 11.86 42.27 44.97
CA ARG A 674 11.31 41.35 43.96
C ARG A 674 12.41 40.96 42.97
N TYR A 675 13.13 39.91 43.33
CA TYR A 675 14.12 39.25 42.49
C TYR A 675 13.50 38.04 41.80
N GLY A 676 13.73 37.90 40.50
CA GLY A 676 13.29 36.73 39.74
C GLY A 676 14.08 35.46 40.08
N CYS A 677 13.43 34.29 39.99
CA CYS A 677 13.94 33.00 40.46
C CYS A 677 15.33 32.63 39.89
N ALA A 678 15.63 33.06 38.66
CA ALA A 678 16.90 32.78 37.99
C ALA A 678 18.13 33.40 38.66
N ASN A 679 17.95 34.33 39.61
CA ASN A 679 19.03 34.85 40.44
C ASN A 679 19.58 33.79 41.43
N CYS A 680 18.80 32.74 41.75
CA CYS A 680 19.19 31.68 42.70
C CYS A 680 19.12 30.27 42.11
N HIS A 681 18.22 30.00 41.16
CA HIS A 681 18.03 28.67 40.55
C HIS A 681 18.67 28.59 39.15
N PRO A 682 19.12 27.39 38.71
CA PRO A 682 19.56 27.14 37.34
C PRO A 682 18.35 27.11 36.38
N MET A 683 18.55 27.56 35.13
CA MET A 683 17.44 27.83 34.18
C MET A 683 17.47 27.03 32.89
N ASP A 684 18.24 25.95 32.82
CA ASP A 684 18.11 24.94 31.76
C ASP A 684 16.92 23.98 32.08
N PRO A 685 16.50 23.14 31.11
CA PRO A 685 15.41 22.19 31.35
C PRO A 685 15.79 20.93 32.14
N VAL A 686 17.08 20.68 32.42
CA VAL A 686 17.53 19.43 33.07
C VAL A 686 17.35 19.54 34.58
N HIS A 687 17.94 20.57 35.20
CA HIS A 687 17.89 20.87 36.65
C HIS A 687 16.51 21.36 37.17
N HIS A 688 15.43 21.12 36.43
CA HIS A 688 14.06 21.49 36.80
C HIS A 688 13.02 20.39 36.54
N ILE A 689 13.43 19.23 36.00
CA ILE A 689 12.59 18.03 35.87
C ILE A 689 13.23 16.77 36.46
N ASP A 690 14.49 16.84 36.90
CA ASP A 690 15.22 15.76 37.57
C ASP A 690 14.61 15.35 38.93
N GLY A 691 13.91 16.28 39.60
CA GLY A 691 13.22 16.08 40.87
C GLY A 691 13.93 16.64 42.09
N HIS A 692 15.00 17.43 41.89
CA HIS A 692 15.72 18.14 42.94
C HIS A 692 15.23 19.60 43.09
N ILE A 693 15.80 20.34 44.04
CA ILE A 693 15.59 21.79 44.19
C ILE A 693 16.98 22.42 44.12
N ASP A 694 17.43 22.64 42.89
CA ASP A 694 18.79 23.08 42.63
C ASP A 694 18.98 24.57 42.79
N LEU A 695 20.21 24.93 43.17
CA LEU A 695 20.65 26.31 43.33
C LEU A 695 21.94 26.50 42.51
N SER A 696 22.01 27.61 41.78
CA SER A 696 23.25 28.12 41.19
C SER A 696 23.32 29.63 41.42
N LEU A 697 24.40 30.06 42.06
CA LEU A 697 24.78 31.47 42.16
C LEU A 697 25.79 31.87 41.09
N SER A 698 26.21 30.94 40.22
CA SER A 698 27.29 31.16 39.27
C SER A 698 26.97 32.32 38.33
N LYS A 699 27.93 33.24 38.20
CA LYS A 699 27.86 34.35 37.24
C LYS A 699 27.99 33.88 35.78
N ASN A 700 28.41 32.62 35.58
CA ASN A 700 28.70 32.00 34.28
C ASN A 700 27.56 31.08 33.77
N ASP A 701 26.41 31.00 34.47
CA ASP A 701 25.25 30.24 33.98
C ASP A 701 24.81 30.73 32.58
N VAL A 702 24.31 29.81 31.74
CA VAL A 702 23.89 30.07 30.34
C VAL A 702 22.84 31.20 30.21
N ASN A 703 22.09 31.50 31.28
CA ASN A 703 21.14 32.60 31.35
C ASN A 703 21.43 33.57 32.52
N ALA A 704 22.69 33.71 32.94
CA ALA A 704 23.07 34.68 33.98
C ALA A 704 22.81 36.12 33.52
N GLY A 705 22.07 36.89 34.32
CA GLY A 705 21.68 38.27 34.00
C GLY A 705 21.41 39.11 35.23
N GLY A 706 21.22 40.42 35.04
CA GLY A 706 20.88 41.35 36.11
C GLY A 706 21.96 41.45 37.19
N LEU A 707 21.64 41.00 38.40
CA LEU A 707 22.55 41.03 39.56
C LEU A 707 23.44 39.77 39.64
N LYS A 708 22.99 38.63 39.10
CA LYS A 708 23.70 37.35 39.17
C LYS A 708 25.06 37.37 38.47
N THR A 709 25.21 38.17 37.41
CA THR A 709 26.51 38.36 36.72
C THR A 709 27.56 39.09 37.57
N LYS A 710 27.14 39.73 38.67
CA LYS A 710 28.01 40.41 39.64
C LYS A 710 28.35 39.54 40.87
N ASN A 711 27.94 38.27 40.89
CA ASN A 711 28.29 37.35 41.96
C ASN A 711 29.77 36.96 41.93
N GLY A 712 30.33 36.60 43.08
CA GLY A 712 31.68 36.07 43.22
C GLY A 712 31.81 34.60 42.80
N ALA A 713 30.70 33.85 42.80
CA ALA A 713 30.65 32.45 42.38
C ALA A 713 30.96 32.33 40.88
N THR A 714 31.99 31.54 40.54
CA THR A 714 32.49 31.38 39.17
C THR A 714 32.12 30.04 38.54
N ASN A 715 32.14 28.96 39.31
CA ASN A 715 31.79 27.60 38.89
C ASN A 715 31.12 26.89 40.08
N GLY A 716 30.09 26.10 39.83
CA GLY A 716 29.44 25.27 40.85
C GLY A 716 27.95 25.51 40.97
N SER A 717 27.16 24.62 40.36
CA SER A 717 25.79 24.32 40.78
C SER A 717 25.81 23.48 42.05
N GLY A 718 24.75 23.56 42.86
CA GLY A 718 24.56 22.73 44.05
C GLY A 718 25.27 23.24 45.30
N LEU A 719 24.87 22.69 46.45
CA LEU A 719 25.32 23.09 47.78
C LEU A 719 26.64 22.39 48.12
N ASN A 720 27.55 23.10 48.79
CA ASN A 720 28.88 22.63 49.20
C ASN A 720 29.85 22.32 48.03
N SER A 721 29.41 22.50 46.78
CA SER A 721 30.26 22.47 45.59
C SER A 721 31.33 23.56 45.67
N ALA A 722 32.60 23.21 45.41
CA ALA A 722 33.70 24.18 45.39
C ALA A 722 33.44 25.29 44.36
N GLY A 723 33.55 26.56 44.78
CA GLY A 723 33.31 27.74 43.93
C GLY A 723 31.84 28.21 43.84
N SER A 724 30.86 27.42 44.29
CA SER A 724 29.43 27.76 44.21
C SER A 724 29.01 28.95 45.07
N GLY A 725 29.74 29.20 46.17
CA GLY A 725 29.34 30.14 47.21
C GLY A 725 28.14 29.70 48.05
N LEU A 726 27.72 28.43 47.97
CA LEU A 726 26.59 27.82 48.68
C LEU A 726 27.07 26.78 49.70
N THR A 727 26.53 26.80 50.93
CA THR A 727 26.77 25.75 51.94
C THR A 727 25.48 25.34 52.67
N GLY A 728 25.45 24.10 53.17
CA GLY A 728 24.35 23.55 53.97
C GLY A 728 23.66 22.33 53.34
N THR A 729 22.37 22.16 53.64
CA THR A 729 21.48 21.08 53.19
C THR A 729 20.11 21.62 52.79
N THR A 730 19.71 21.40 51.53
CA THR A 730 18.44 21.85 50.95
C THR A 730 17.24 21.40 51.79
N GLY A 731 16.33 22.34 52.08
CA GLY A 731 15.14 22.07 52.92
C GLY A 731 15.37 22.16 54.44
N ALA A 732 16.61 22.35 54.91
CA ALA A 732 16.94 22.40 56.33
C ALA A 732 17.82 23.60 56.74
N SER A 733 18.90 23.87 56.00
CA SER A 733 19.86 24.95 56.30
C SER A 733 20.57 25.34 55.01
N VAL A 734 20.55 26.62 54.61
CA VAL A 734 21.31 27.10 53.43
C VAL A 734 21.89 28.47 53.70
N ARG A 735 23.18 28.64 53.38
CA ARG A 735 23.90 29.91 53.48
C ARG A 735 24.63 30.23 52.18
N CYS A 736 24.69 31.51 51.85
CA CYS A 736 25.34 32.05 50.67
C CYS A 736 26.51 32.96 51.10
N ALA A 737 27.64 32.90 50.40
CA ALA A 737 28.85 33.66 50.75
C ALA A 737 29.50 34.41 49.56
N SER A 738 28.81 34.49 48.41
CA SER A 738 29.37 35.10 47.18
C SER A 738 28.32 35.79 46.31
N VAL A 739 27.24 36.30 46.93
CA VAL A 739 26.08 36.90 46.25
C VAL A 739 26.18 38.42 46.26
N TYR A 740 26.06 39.06 45.09
CA TYR A 740 26.10 40.53 44.97
C TYR A 740 25.06 41.23 45.85
N CYS A 741 23.87 40.63 46.02
CA CYS A 741 22.81 41.15 46.88
C CYS A 741 23.16 41.20 48.38
N HIS A 742 24.23 40.52 48.79
CA HIS A 742 24.81 40.56 50.13
C HIS A 742 26.28 41.01 50.07
N SER A 743 26.61 41.90 49.13
CA SER A 743 27.94 42.49 49.01
C SER A 743 27.98 43.93 49.55
N ASN A 744 29.18 44.50 49.62
CA ASN A 744 29.37 45.93 49.88
C ASN A 744 28.91 46.85 48.73
N GLY A 745 28.45 46.30 47.59
CA GLY A 745 27.99 47.02 46.41
C GLY A 745 29.08 47.76 45.62
N TYR A 746 30.29 47.89 46.18
CA TYR A 746 31.37 48.73 45.67
C TYR A 746 32.17 48.02 44.57
N ALA A 747 31.78 48.27 43.31
CA ALA A 747 32.27 47.56 42.12
C ALA A 747 33.81 47.51 41.93
N ALA A 748 34.57 48.42 42.54
CA ALA A 748 36.03 48.45 42.44
C ALA A 748 36.74 47.52 43.46
N ASN A 749 36.06 47.13 44.54
CA ASN A 749 36.55 46.18 45.54
C ASN A 749 35.34 45.49 46.21
N LEU A 750 34.75 44.53 45.50
CA LEU A 750 33.55 43.83 45.96
C LEU A 750 33.88 42.83 47.07
N VAL A 751 33.34 43.07 48.26
CA VAL A 751 33.40 42.16 49.41
C VAL A 751 32.01 41.57 49.63
N TYR A 752 31.92 40.25 49.80
CA TYR A 752 30.66 39.52 50.01
C TYR A 752 30.51 39.13 51.48
N ALA A 753 29.37 39.43 52.07
CA ALA A 753 28.98 38.96 53.40
C ALA A 753 28.40 37.54 53.33
N ALA A 754 28.62 36.75 54.37
CA ALA A 754 27.91 35.50 54.57
C ALA A 754 26.46 35.79 55.02
N THR A 755 25.49 35.11 54.43
CA THR A 755 24.07 35.31 54.79
C THR A 755 23.72 34.69 56.15
N PRO A 756 22.64 35.17 56.79
CA PRO A 756 21.84 34.35 57.69
C PRO A 756 21.38 33.06 56.98
N ASP A 757 20.91 32.08 57.75
CA ASP A 757 20.38 30.87 57.14
C ASP A 757 19.04 31.14 56.45
N TRP A 758 18.88 30.61 55.23
CA TRP A 758 17.67 30.71 54.42
C TRP A 758 16.42 30.17 55.13
N TYR A 759 16.57 29.16 55.99
CA TYR A 759 15.46 28.53 56.73
C TYR A 759 15.28 29.09 58.15
N GLY A 760 16.20 29.94 58.63
CA GLY A 760 16.06 30.59 59.94
C GLY A 760 17.25 31.47 60.33
N GLY A 761 17.08 32.79 60.25
CA GLY A 761 18.07 33.74 60.76
C GLY A 761 17.79 35.20 60.40
N SER A 762 18.60 36.09 60.95
CA SER A 762 18.60 37.53 60.64
C SER A 762 20.00 38.12 60.80
N PHE A 763 20.23 39.29 60.20
CA PHE A 763 21.40 40.11 60.52
C PHE A 763 21.16 40.79 61.88
N ALA A 764 22.08 40.60 62.83
CA ALA A 764 22.01 41.16 64.17
C ALA A 764 22.72 42.53 64.26
N GLY A 765 22.24 43.40 65.15
CA GLY A 765 22.80 44.74 65.35
C GLY A 765 22.54 45.68 64.16
N ASP A 766 23.56 46.43 63.77
CA ASP A 766 23.50 47.40 62.68
C ASP A 766 23.37 46.72 61.31
N ARG A 767 22.23 46.93 60.66
CA ARG A 767 21.85 46.25 59.41
C ARG A 767 22.62 46.77 58.19
N CYS A 768 23.20 47.97 58.25
CA CYS A 768 24.08 48.50 57.20
C CYS A 768 25.50 47.95 57.34
N ALA A 769 25.98 47.87 58.58
CA ALA A 769 27.29 47.31 58.92
C ALA A 769 27.47 45.85 58.46
N ALA A 770 26.37 45.10 58.32
CA ALA A 770 26.35 43.70 57.90
C ALA A 770 26.67 43.46 56.41
N CYS A 771 26.63 44.48 55.54
CA CYS A 771 26.90 44.33 54.10
C CYS A 771 27.96 45.30 53.55
N HIS A 772 27.82 46.61 53.82
CA HIS A 772 28.62 47.66 53.17
C HIS A 772 29.20 48.70 54.13
N GLY A 773 29.19 48.39 55.43
CA GLY A 773 29.55 49.33 56.48
C GLY A 773 28.44 50.31 56.82
N ASN A 774 28.43 50.78 58.06
CA ASN A 774 27.83 52.07 58.39
C ASN A 774 28.90 53.17 58.26
N SER A 775 28.57 54.44 58.53
CA SER A 775 29.49 55.58 58.37
C SER A 775 29.77 56.24 59.74
N PRO A 776 30.99 56.22 60.31
CA PRO A 776 32.24 55.64 59.78
C PRO A 776 32.27 54.13 59.63
N ASN A 777 33.14 53.71 58.72
CA ASN A 777 33.20 52.36 58.14
C ASN A 777 33.38 51.27 59.21
N SER A 778 32.61 50.19 59.10
CA SER A 778 32.67 49.04 60.02
C SER A 778 33.34 47.82 59.36
N THR A 779 33.09 46.62 59.88
CA THR A 779 33.78 45.35 59.54
C THR A 779 33.85 45.01 58.04
N ILE A 780 32.91 45.48 57.22
CA ILE A 780 32.97 45.35 55.76
C ILE A 780 33.06 46.75 55.16
N ALA A 781 34.12 47.01 54.39
CA ALA A 781 34.39 48.33 53.85
C ALA A 781 33.42 48.72 52.72
N GLY A 782 32.71 49.84 52.89
CA GLY A 782 31.95 50.50 51.83
C GLY A 782 32.83 51.27 50.84
N SER A 783 32.19 52.09 50.01
CA SER A 783 32.85 52.94 49.00
C SER A 783 33.93 53.85 49.60
N SER A 784 35.04 54.02 48.88
CA SER A 784 36.16 54.90 49.26
C SER A 784 35.74 56.34 49.60
N SER A 785 34.67 56.83 48.98
CA SER A 785 34.06 58.15 49.23
C SER A 785 33.46 58.32 50.64
N HIS A 786 33.24 57.23 51.38
CA HIS A 786 32.90 57.24 52.81
C HIS A 786 34.14 57.16 53.72
N TYR A 787 35.34 57.05 53.15
CA TYR A 787 36.60 56.75 53.83
C TYR A 787 37.59 57.92 53.66
N ASN A 788 38.06 58.46 54.78
CA ASN A 788 39.12 59.47 54.81
C ASN A 788 39.92 59.27 56.11
N ASN A 789 41.24 59.12 56.02
CA ASN A 789 42.13 58.85 57.15
C ASN A 789 42.72 60.13 57.80
N ARG A 790 42.31 61.32 57.33
CA ARG A 790 42.81 62.65 57.74
C ARG A 790 41.70 63.68 57.95
N PHE A 791 40.44 63.26 58.09
CA PHE A 791 39.30 64.19 58.18
C PHE A 791 39.41 65.13 59.39
N LEU A 792 39.74 66.40 59.10
CA LEU A 792 39.61 67.56 59.98
C LEU A 792 40.06 67.33 61.44
N GLY A 793 41.19 66.65 61.61
CA GLY A 793 41.86 66.42 62.90
C GLY A 793 41.47 65.14 63.65
N TYR A 794 40.74 64.20 63.02
CA TYR A 794 40.72 62.80 63.46
C TYR A 794 41.95 62.07 62.91
N THR A 795 42.69 61.38 63.78
CA THR A 795 43.71 60.38 63.40
C THR A 795 43.17 58.98 63.69
N GLY A 796 43.41 58.03 62.77
CA GLY A 796 43.00 56.63 62.94
C GLY A 796 41.49 56.32 62.80
N VAL A 797 40.64 57.33 62.53
CA VAL A 797 39.22 57.13 62.20
C VAL A 797 39.01 57.30 60.71
N ALA A 798 38.31 56.36 60.09
CA ALA A 798 38.04 56.33 58.65
C ALA A 798 36.70 56.99 58.32
N GLY A 799 36.72 58.26 57.89
CA GLY A 799 35.47 58.94 57.55
C GLY A 799 35.54 60.22 56.72
N GLY A 800 35.12 60.13 55.45
CA GLY A 800 34.75 61.29 54.62
C GLY A 800 33.25 61.58 54.74
N HIS A 801 32.85 62.86 54.71
CA HIS A 801 31.46 63.32 54.76
C HIS A 801 30.61 62.72 55.91
N GLN A 802 31.00 62.99 57.16
CA GLN A 802 30.32 62.48 58.36
C GLN A 802 30.16 63.55 59.43
N ILE A 803 29.07 63.42 60.23
CA ILE A 803 28.72 64.21 61.42
C ILE A 803 28.44 65.70 61.16
N GLY A 804 29.29 66.41 60.43
CA GLY A 804 29.11 67.81 60.07
C GLY A 804 30.41 68.47 59.57
N ILE A 805 30.27 69.60 58.87
CA ILE A 805 31.39 70.39 58.36
C ILE A 805 32.24 70.90 59.56
N HIS A 806 33.45 70.38 59.70
CA HIS A 806 34.38 70.64 60.82
C HIS A 806 33.88 70.23 62.22
N ALA A 807 33.32 69.02 62.37
CA ALA A 807 32.67 68.55 63.60
C ALA A 807 33.45 68.70 64.93
N MET A 808 34.80 68.64 64.95
CA MET A 808 35.61 68.61 66.20
C MET A 808 36.69 69.69 66.33
N ASN A 809 36.95 70.50 65.30
CA ASN A 809 38.12 71.39 65.26
C ASN A 809 37.79 72.82 64.78
N ILE A 810 36.69 73.37 65.27
CA ILE A 810 36.36 74.79 65.09
C ILE A 810 36.71 75.58 66.35
N TYR A 811 37.28 76.77 66.18
CA TYR A 811 37.38 77.75 67.26
C TYR A 811 36.01 78.39 67.53
N SER A 812 35.64 78.48 68.81
CA SER A 812 34.62 79.39 69.35
C SER A 812 35.27 80.73 69.74
N SER A 813 34.54 81.84 69.66
CA SER A 813 35.05 83.12 70.18
C SER A 813 34.94 83.16 71.72
N PRO A 814 35.98 83.58 72.47
CA PRO A 814 37.37 83.83 72.07
C PRO A 814 38.30 82.64 72.41
N GLY A 815 38.89 82.02 71.38
CA GLY A 815 40.12 81.19 71.50
C GLY A 815 39.98 79.70 71.83
N LYS A 816 38.90 79.23 72.44
CA LYS A 816 38.72 77.79 72.75
C LYS A 816 38.23 76.98 71.53
N ARG A 817 38.51 75.67 71.47
CA ARG A 817 37.84 74.75 70.52
C ARG A 817 36.41 74.48 71.00
N ALA A 818 35.43 74.54 70.10
CA ALA A 818 34.04 74.21 70.42
C ALA A 818 33.84 72.69 70.49
N THR A 819 33.09 72.23 71.48
CA THR A 819 32.77 70.82 71.70
C THR A 819 31.42 70.43 71.11
N ALA A 820 31.18 69.13 70.95
CA ALA A 820 29.86 68.58 70.68
C ALA A 820 28.82 69.02 71.73
N GLY A 821 27.54 69.04 71.36
CA GLY A 821 26.41 69.24 72.28
C GLY A 821 25.23 69.99 71.66
N THR A 822 24.23 70.26 72.50
CA THR A 822 22.95 70.89 72.11
C THR A 822 22.96 72.42 72.17
N THR A 823 24.05 73.06 72.61
CA THR A 823 24.09 74.51 72.81
C THR A 823 24.29 75.29 71.50
N GLY A 824 23.92 76.58 71.48
CA GLY A 824 24.19 77.48 70.35
C GLY A 824 25.68 77.74 70.07
N SER A 825 26.58 77.32 70.95
CA SER A 825 28.04 77.40 70.77
C SER A 825 28.68 76.06 70.38
N SER A 826 27.95 74.95 70.43
CA SER A 826 28.46 73.60 70.16
C SER A 826 28.81 73.39 68.68
N SER A 827 29.85 72.60 68.41
CA SER A 827 30.37 72.36 67.06
C SER A 827 29.44 71.53 66.17
N HIS A 828 28.81 70.52 66.77
CA HIS A 828 27.74 69.71 66.20
C HIS A 828 26.83 69.21 67.34
N GLY A 829 25.63 68.71 66.99
CA GLY A 829 24.61 68.25 67.94
C GLY A 829 23.38 69.17 68.02
N ASN A 830 23.54 70.47 67.74
CA ASN A 830 22.43 71.40 67.56
C ASN A 830 22.12 71.62 66.06
N ALA A 831 20.94 71.16 65.63
CA ALA A 831 20.49 71.23 64.24
C ALA A 831 20.22 72.66 63.72
N ALA A 832 20.01 73.65 64.61
CA ALA A 832 19.85 75.05 64.22
C ALA A 832 21.18 75.76 63.88
N THR A 833 22.32 75.16 64.24
CA THR A 833 23.66 75.74 64.00
C THR A 833 24.59 74.84 63.18
N ALA A 834 24.29 73.56 63.01
CA ALA A 834 25.04 72.64 62.14
C ALA A 834 24.13 71.53 61.58
N THR A 835 24.20 71.28 60.27
CA THR A 835 23.53 70.13 59.64
C THR A 835 24.33 68.86 59.90
N THR A 836 23.68 67.83 60.45
CA THR A 836 24.28 66.50 60.57
C THR A 836 24.43 65.88 59.19
N ILE A 837 25.67 65.55 58.80
CA ILE A 837 25.93 64.80 57.57
C ILE A 837 25.87 63.30 57.88
N SER A 838 24.98 62.60 57.18
CA SER A 838 24.64 61.19 57.32
C SER A 838 24.20 60.65 55.95
N CYS A 839 24.04 59.34 55.81
CA CYS A 839 23.70 58.69 54.53
C CYS A 839 22.47 59.33 53.85
N ASN A 840 21.47 59.75 54.65
CA ASN A 840 20.26 60.38 54.12
C ASN A 840 20.46 61.77 53.49
N ILE A 841 21.62 62.40 53.62
CA ILE A 841 21.91 63.66 52.94
C ILE A 841 22.24 63.42 51.46
N CYS A 842 22.83 62.27 51.13
CA CYS A 842 23.30 61.92 49.77
C CYS A 842 22.57 60.74 49.12
N HIS A 843 21.84 59.94 49.90
CA HIS A 843 21.09 58.76 49.45
C HIS A 843 19.64 58.82 49.98
N TYR A 844 18.98 59.97 49.86
CA TYR A 844 17.72 60.28 50.56
C TYR A 844 16.55 59.36 50.16
N GLU A 845 16.49 58.91 48.91
CA GLU A 845 15.51 57.92 48.44
C GLU A 845 15.77 56.52 49.03
N THR A 846 17.04 56.14 49.16
CA THR A 846 17.47 54.86 49.73
C THR A 846 17.25 54.81 51.25
N VAL A 847 17.61 55.87 51.97
CA VAL A 847 17.52 55.99 53.43
C VAL A 847 17.13 57.43 53.80
N THR A 848 15.98 57.62 54.43
CA THR A 848 15.50 58.96 54.85
C THR A 848 15.95 59.35 56.28
N THR A 849 16.31 58.37 57.11
CA THR A 849 16.63 58.54 58.55
C THR A 849 17.90 59.37 58.77
N ALA A 850 17.76 60.52 59.43
CA ALA A 850 18.87 61.46 59.68
C ALA A 850 19.87 61.01 60.77
N ARG A 851 19.47 60.04 61.59
CA ARG A 851 20.27 59.42 62.65
C ARG A 851 20.20 57.92 62.45
N ASN A 852 21.31 57.23 62.70
CA ASN A 852 21.32 55.78 62.85
C ASN A 852 21.81 55.49 64.26
N ASP A 853 20.86 55.28 65.16
CA ASP A 853 21.10 55.08 66.58
C ASP A 853 21.83 53.76 66.87
N ASP A 854 21.96 52.86 65.87
CA ASP A 854 22.77 51.65 65.98
C ASP A 854 24.28 51.83 65.67
N ASN A 855 24.69 52.99 65.13
CA ASN A 855 26.06 53.30 64.72
C ASN A 855 27.08 53.26 65.88
N ALA A 856 28.21 52.57 65.66
CA ALA A 856 29.24 52.36 66.68
C ALA A 856 29.93 53.64 67.19
N VAL A 857 30.10 54.66 66.35
CA VAL A 857 30.75 55.93 66.72
C VAL A 857 29.75 56.97 67.21
N CYS A 858 28.50 56.95 66.74
CA CYS A 858 27.45 57.72 67.41
C CYS A 858 27.23 57.21 68.84
N LYS A 859 27.17 55.88 69.05
CA LYS A 859 26.91 55.25 70.36
C LYS A 859 27.84 55.64 71.50
N THR A 860 29.10 56.01 71.24
CA THR A 860 30.03 56.43 72.29
C THR A 860 29.68 57.79 72.90
N CYS A 861 29.01 58.66 72.13
CA CYS A 861 28.53 59.97 72.57
C CYS A 861 27.00 60.02 72.76
N HIS A 862 26.27 59.11 72.11
CA HIS A 862 24.82 59.09 72.07
C HIS A 862 24.28 57.76 72.61
N TYR A 863 23.77 57.77 73.84
CA TYR A 863 23.26 56.60 74.54
C TYR A 863 22.16 57.01 75.53
N ASP A 864 21.31 56.06 75.91
CA ASP A 864 20.24 56.30 76.88
C ASP A 864 20.81 56.67 78.25
N GLY A 865 20.32 57.78 78.81
CA GLY A 865 20.86 58.40 80.03
C GLY A 865 21.83 59.57 79.79
N ASN A 866 22.35 59.78 78.57
CA ASN A 866 23.13 61.00 78.30
C ASN A 866 22.22 62.22 78.09
N ALA A 867 22.14 63.11 79.09
CA ALA A 867 21.37 64.35 79.03
C ALA A 867 21.77 65.32 77.89
N VAL A 868 22.98 65.20 77.32
CA VAL A 868 23.47 66.02 76.20
C VAL A 868 23.33 65.29 74.85
N GLY A 869 23.03 63.98 74.85
CA GLY A 869 23.19 63.12 73.68
C GLY A 869 22.20 61.96 73.53
N ALA A 870 21.09 61.90 74.26
CA ALA A 870 20.14 60.79 74.23
C ALA A 870 19.78 60.28 72.81
N LEU A 871 19.56 58.96 72.70
CA LEU A 871 19.12 58.31 71.46
C LEU A 871 17.71 58.77 71.06
N SER A 872 17.34 58.51 69.81
CA SER A 872 16.08 58.94 69.20
C SER A 872 15.13 57.79 68.82
N GLY A 873 15.50 56.54 69.10
CA GLY A 873 14.78 55.34 68.70
C GLY A 873 14.94 54.96 67.21
N ASN A 874 15.77 55.68 66.45
CA ASN A 874 15.84 55.58 64.99
C ASN A 874 17.01 54.71 64.51
N ARG A 875 16.72 53.44 64.24
CA ARG A 875 17.59 52.57 63.43
C ARG A 875 17.55 53.00 61.97
N ALA A 876 18.67 52.90 61.23
CA ALA A 876 18.64 53.14 59.79
C ALA A 876 17.68 52.18 59.08
N ALA A 877 16.72 52.76 58.36
CA ALA A 877 15.71 52.03 57.61
C ALA A 877 15.82 52.36 56.11
N ILE A 878 15.75 51.32 55.28
CA ILE A 878 15.71 51.45 53.82
C ILE A 878 14.31 51.92 53.43
N ALA A 879 14.22 53.12 52.86
CA ALA A 879 12.96 53.77 52.52
C ALA A 879 12.38 53.23 51.20
N ASP A 880 13.16 53.27 50.11
CA ASP A 880 12.84 52.57 48.86
C ASP A 880 13.90 51.53 48.51
N ARG A 881 13.46 50.28 48.36
CA ARG A 881 14.30 49.16 47.93
C ARG A 881 14.57 49.15 46.43
N SER A 882 13.84 49.93 45.62
CA SER A 882 14.24 50.16 44.21
C SER A 882 15.60 50.84 44.10
N LYS A 883 15.98 51.61 45.14
CA LYS A 883 17.27 52.33 45.29
C LYS A 883 18.22 51.65 46.29
N HIS A 884 18.01 50.36 46.58
CA HIS A 884 18.83 49.58 47.50
C HIS A 884 19.03 48.15 46.99
N VAL A 885 20.27 47.76 46.67
CA VAL A 885 20.58 46.48 46.02
C VAL A 885 19.88 46.35 44.66
N ASN A 886 20.18 47.31 43.78
CA ASN A 886 19.73 47.35 42.38
C ASN A 886 20.88 47.25 41.35
N GLY A 887 22.13 47.27 41.80
CA GLY A 887 23.32 47.21 40.95
C GLY A 887 23.99 48.56 40.66
N LEU A 888 23.45 49.67 41.17
CA LEU A 888 23.99 51.03 41.06
C LEU A 888 24.38 51.59 42.43
N VAL A 889 24.86 52.83 42.45
CA VAL A 889 25.05 53.64 43.67
C VAL A 889 24.21 54.90 43.48
N ASP A 890 22.94 54.84 43.88
CA ASP A 890 21.97 55.92 43.69
C ASP A 890 22.28 57.11 44.61
N VAL A 891 22.81 58.20 44.05
CA VAL A 891 22.94 59.47 44.75
C VAL A 891 21.68 60.30 44.52
N ALA A 892 21.01 60.66 45.60
CA ALA A 892 19.85 61.54 45.64
C ALA A 892 19.97 62.43 46.87
N PHE A 893 20.23 63.73 46.66
CA PHE A 893 20.40 64.65 47.77
C PHE A 893 19.08 64.90 48.50
N LYS A 894 19.15 65.05 49.82
CA LYS A 894 18.02 65.61 50.59
C LYS A 894 17.92 67.11 50.31
N PRO A 895 16.75 67.65 49.94
CA PRO A 895 16.56 69.08 49.73
C PRO A 895 16.64 69.84 51.06
N VAL A 896 17.86 70.25 51.43
CA VAL A 896 18.15 71.03 52.65
C VAL A 896 19.26 72.04 52.36
N ALA A 897 19.12 73.27 52.87
CA ALA A 897 20.23 74.22 52.92
C ALA A 897 21.19 73.80 54.03
N VAL A 898 22.40 73.37 53.67
CA VAL A 898 23.40 72.89 54.64
C VAL A 898 23.86 74.04 55.54
N ILE A 899 23.87 73.81 56.87
CA ILE A 899 24.26 74.77 57.90
C ILE A 899 25.59 74.33 58.52
N SER A 900 26.49 75.29 58.75
CA SER A 900 27.83 75.07 59.28
C SER A 900 28.16 76.02 60.43
N LYS A 901 28.44 75.47 61.61
CA LYS A 901 29.01 76.20 62.76
C LYS A 901 30.47 76.62 62.51
N ALA A 902 31.14 76.02 61.53
CA ALA A 902 32.53 76.34 61.21
C ALA A 902 32.69 77.83 60.84
N GLN A 903 31.79 78.35 60.01
CA GLN A 903 31.78 79.70 59.44
C GLN A 903 33.05 80.11 58.68
N MET A 904 32.88 80.67 57.48
CA MET A 904 33.98 81.27 56.72
C MET A 904 34.58 82.45 57.49
N ARG A 905 35.92 82.58 57.48
CA ARG A 905 36.62 83.76 58.02
C ARG A 905 36.09 85.02 57.33
N PRO A 906 35.90 86.16 58.02
CA PRO A 906 35.28 87.35 57.42
C PRO A 906 35.92 87.81 56.09
N ALA A 907 37.26 87.81 56.02
CA ALA A 907 37.99 88.14 54.79
C ALA A 907 37.72 87.13 53.64
N SER A 908 37.70 85.83 53.94
CA SER A 908 37.39 84.78 52.95
C SER A 908 35.93 84.85 52.50
N PHE A 909 35.00 85.18 53.41
CA PHE A 909 33.57 85.34 53.10
C PHE A 909 33.31 86.54 52.18
N ALA A 910 34.15 87.57 52.20
CA ALA A 910 34.04 88.72 51.30
C ALA A 910 34.43 88.41 49.83
N ILE A 911 35.10 87.29 49.57
CA ILE A 911 35.47 86.86 48.21
C ILE A 911 34.22 86.31 47.50
N ALA A 912 34.03 86.70 46.23
CA ALA A 912 32.84 86.37 45.43
C ALA A 912 32.54 84.85 45.37
N THR A 913 33.57 84.01 45.24
CA THR A 913 33.45 82.54 45.14
C THR A 913 32.87 81.87 46.39
N TYR A 914 33.05 82.47 47.57
CA TYR A 914 32.53 81.92 48.84
C TYR A 914 31.19 82.58 49.22
N SER A 915 31.05 83.89 48.98
CA SER A 915 29.79 84.61 49.18
C SER A 915 28.70 84.29 48.16
N SER A 916 29.03 83.71 47.00
CA SER A 916 28.04 83.23 46.02
C SER A 916 27.21 82.05 46.56
N VAL A 917 27.83 81.15 47.34
CA VAL A 917 27.22 79.90 47.84
C VAL A 917 26.83 79.93 49.32
N TRP A 918 27.46 80.76 50.16
CA TRP A 918 27.15 80.86 51.60
C TRP A 918 26.41 82.15 51.98
N LYS A 919 25.59 82.06 53.03
CA LYS A 919 24.92 83.16 53.73
C LYS A 919 25.34 83.13 55.21
N ARG A 920 25.79 84.28 55.72
CA ARG A 920 26.08 84.53 57.15
C ARG A 920 24.77 84.71 57.92
N ASN A 921 24.56 83.94 58.99
CA ASN A 921 23.42 84.09 59.90
C ASN A 921 23.96 84.50 61.29
N GLY A 922 23.61 85.71 61.74
CA GLY A 922 24.19 86.31 62.95
C GLY A 922 25.64 86.76 62.76
N GLY A 923 26.41 86.83 63.86
CA GLY A 923 27.81 87.27 63.86
C GLY A 923 28.80 86.22 63.35
N TYR A 924 30.09 86.45 63.64
CA TYR A 924 31.16 85.47 63.41
C TYR A 924 31.58 84.83 64.74
N LYS A 925 31.53 83.50 64.85
CA LYS A 925 32.00 82.68 65.99
C LYS A 925 31.31 82.92 67.35
N VAL A 926 30.18 83.62 67.36
CA VAL A 926 29.32 83.81 68.56
C VAL A 926 28.31 82.67 68.74
N SER A 927 27.62 82.63 69.87
CA SER A 927 26.51 81.69 70.10
C SER A 927 25.37 81.91 69.08
N GLY A 928 24.70 80.83 68.66
CA GLY A 928 23.63 80.82 67.65
C GLY A 928 24.10 81.06 66.20
N ALA A 929 25.15 81.84 65.99
CA ALA A 929 25.64 82.19 64.65
C ALA A 929 26.18 80.98 63.87
N ASN A 930 25.96 81.00 62.56
CA ASN A 930 26.31 79.94 61.63
C ASN A 930 26.38 80.49 60.19
N ASP A 931 26.89 79.69 59.25
CA ASP A 931 26.77 79.96 57.82
C ASP A 931 25.85 78.89 57.21
N SER A 932 24.86 79.30 56.41
CA SER A 932 23.96 78.40 55.68
C SER A 932 24.18 78.51 54.18
N ALA A 933 24.04 77.41 53.45
CA ALA A 933 24.01 77.42 52.00
C ALA A 933 22.90 78.35 51.48
N LYS A 934 23.17 79.09 50.39
CA LYS A 934 22.19 79.97 49.73
C LYS A 934 21.13 79.22 48.93
N GLN A 935 21.44 78.00 48.52
CA GLN A 935 20.52 77.05 47.88
C GLN A 935 20.43 75.79 48.73
N ALA A 936 19.29 75.09 48.65
CA ALA A 936 19.21 73.72 49.13
C ALA A 936 19.99 72.79 48.21
N LEU A 937 20.44 71.64 48.72
CA LEU A 937 21.01 70.60 47.86
C LEU A 937 19.97 70.12 46.85
N ASP A 938 20.35 70.06 45.57
CA ASP A 938 19.52 69.56 44.48
C ASP A 938 20.33 68.57 43.63
N THR A 939 19.83 67.33 43.53
CA THR A 939 20.46 66.28 42.72
C THR A 939 20.57 66.66 41.25
N ALA A 940 19.57 67.36 40.69
CA ALA A 940 19.52 67.65 39.26
C ALA A 940 20.54 68.71 38.80
N THR A 941 20.96 69.60 39.69
CA THR A 941 21.89 70.71 39.37
C THR A 941 23.26 70.61 40.08
N MET A 942 23.38 69.75 41.10
CA MET A 942 24.62 69.60 41.89
C MET A 942 25.29 68.22 41.76
N TRP A 943 24.70 67.25 41.05
CA TRP A 943 25.27 65.91 40.84
C TRP A 943 25.21 65.44 39.37
N ASP A 944 26.37 65.11 38.81
CA ASP A 944 26.49 64.35 37.57
C ASP A 944 26.83 62.89 37.90
N GLY A 945 25.87 61.98 37.70
CA GLY A 945 26.05 60.54 37.93
C GLY A 945 26.91 59.81 36.89
N GLY A 946 27.14 60.40 35.72
CA GLY A 946 27.99 59.87 34.65
C GLY A 946 29.46 60.10 34.95
N THR A 947 29.86 61.35 35.20
CA THR A 947 31.24 61.66 35.63
C THR A 947 31.49 61.39 37.11
N LYS A 948 30.42 61.29 37.92
CA LYS A 948 30.42 61.18 39.39
C LYS A 948 30.95 62.46 40.06
N THR A 949 30.46 63.61 39.62
CA THR A 949 30.95 64.93 40.05
C THR A 949 29.90 65.69 40.85
N CYS A 950 30.30 66.23 42.00
CA CYS A 950 29.53 67.19 42.78
C CYS A 950 29.97 68.61 42.40
N SER A 951 29.04 69.46 41.97
CA SER A 951 29.31 70.82 41.48
C SER A 951 28.36 71.84 42.12
N ASN A 952 28.74 73.13 42.15
CA ASN A 952 27.93 74.24 42.68
C ASN A 952 27.52 74.13 44.17
N ILE A 953 27.94 73.07 44.87
CA ILE A 953 27.55 72.76 46.23
C ILE A 953 28.32 73.60 47.27
N ALA A 954 27.61 74.16 48.24
CA ALA A 954 28.21 74.99 49.30
C ALA A 954 29.26 74.23 50.13
N CYS A 955 29.10 72.91 50.32
CA CYS A 955 30.04 72.03 51.02
C CYS A 955 31.45 72.02 50.40
N HIS A 956 31.55 72.23 49.08
CA HIS A 956 32.82 72.36 48.34
C HIS A 956 33.10 73.82 47.95
N ASN A 957 32.44 74.79 48.58
CA ASN A 957 32.57 76.22 48.29
C ASN A 957 32.38 76.55 46.79
N GLY A 958 31.40 75.89 46.16
CA GLY A 958 31.09 76.04 44.74
C GLY A 958 32.05 75.35 43.77
N GLN A 959 33.14 74.73 44.26
CA GLN A 959 34.05 73.96 43.41
C GLN A 959 33.39 72.67 42.89
N SER A 960 33.84 72.22 41.72
CA SER A 960 33.52 70.90 41.18
C SER A 960 34.50 69.87 41.73
N VAL A 961 34.00 68.84 42.42
CA VAL A 961 34.80 67.78 43.07
C VAL A 961 34.24 66.42 42.66
N LYS A 962 35.09 65.51 42.18
CA LYS A 962 34.64 64.17 41.82
C LYS A 962 34.58 63.27 43.05
N TRP A 963 33.53 62.47 43.14
CA TRP A 963 33.28 61.49 44.20
C TRP A 963 34.38 60.42 44.33
N THR A 964 35.24 60.30 43.31
CA THR A 964 36.36 59.34 43.25
C THR A 964 37.75 59.96 43.47
N ASP A 965 37.88 61.28 43.55
CA ASP A 965 39.19 61.94 43.60
C ASP A 965 39.94 61.59 44.91
N ASN A 966 41.28 61.60 44.84
CA ASN A 966 42.17 61.28 45.96
C ASN A 966 41.85 59.94 46.67
N ASN A 967 41.31 58.94 45.96
CA ASN A 967 40.79 57.69 46.56
C ASN A 967 39.75 57.95 47.67
N GLY A 968 38.93 59.00 47.55
CA GLY A 968 37.93 59.43 48.54
C GLY A 968 38.46 60.36 49.64
N ILE A 969 39.78 60.62 49.69
CA ILE A 969 40.40 61.47 50.71
C ILE A 969 40.12 62.95 50.40
N THR A 970 39.07 63.49 51.01
CA THR A 970 38.82 64.94 51.07
C THR A 970 39.92 65.62 51.88
N GLU A 971 40.84 66.31 51.22
CA GLU A 971 41.87 67.13 51.88
C GLU A 971 41.38 68.58 52.02
N CYS A 972 42.11 69.41 52.77
CA CYS A 972 41.75 70.83 52.90
C CYS A 972 41.72 71.54 51.53
N VAL A 973 42.61 71.17 50.59
CA VAL A 973 42.58 71.69 49.21
C VAL A 973 41.29 71.35 48.44
N SER A 974 40.57 70.28 48.81
CA SER A 974 39.32 69.87 48.15
C SER A 974 38.16 70.85 48.39
N CYS A 975 38.28 71.75 49.36
CA CYS A 975 37.30 72.82 49.61
C CYS A 975 37.93 74.23 49.73
N HIS A 976 39.25 74.37 49.89
CA HIS A 976 39.93 75.64 50.15
C HIS A 976 41.01 75.92 49.10
N SER A 977 40.86 77.05 48.38
CA SER A 977 41.81 77.50 47.35
C SER A 977 43.16 78.00 47.90
N ALA A 978 43.26 78.20 49.22
CA ALA A 978 44.47 78.46 49.98
C ALA A 978 44.21 78.03 51.45
N MET A 979 45.25 77.60 52.19
CA MET A 979 45.15 77.17 53.59
C MET A 979 45.51 78.29 54.59
#